data_AF-A0A094GGP4-F1
#
_entry.id   AF-A0A094GGP4-F1
#
_cell.length_a   1.000
_cell.length_b   1.000
_cell.length_c   1.000
_cell.angle_alpha   90.00
_cell.angle_beta   90.00
_cell.angle_gamma   90.00
#
_symmetry.space_group_name_H-M   'P 1'
#
loop_
_entity.id
_entity.type
_entity.pdbx_description
1 polymer ?
#
loop_
_entity_poly.entity_id
_entity_poly.type
_entity_poly.pdbx_seq_one_letter_code
_entity_poly.pdbx_strand_id
1 'polypeptide(L)'
;MPPTTLESLPEEILLQICEYLGRDYMASVAAIACASKYCYFAVTALLVRTIKFDVSTHPKLLRDVRECYDMLQRTGSFRHVRRVVDGYWPSHGDDLKPNYQWHRPAISAKERGYGDEILDWRILGDAYATPSSIESVYETNDGWRELANLVRQLPSLVDLIFACNSHFPPCLLQALQHQGQCRLHISKLRLRSLGAPTMDTHDLNLVSSSCLCSIGLLYYENRPLEFHLMPGSEHDGPSYPREAVIRLVAGLAPNLKELHLFQHSPSRSQYNGQDTGQPWKGFTLGKRKRSLSGGSLQFLQLSGCESVNILKGLRAHDDFSLLRTLQFKSGIDETTFDFLTTNCSFPSLTNLALSLVDAPLLEYLHAASRFLRSLPPLCTLTLRGDIPRIILDSTLDYHGSRLRKLHICPQRSIDHISLGDIARIREHCPLLEDLKLAIHRSRGDGTEIAAYKAIGAIPRLRRVSLNLDATNFAKQPETPNCPTFDEFDQQCFGDAFYPPYITGGRLLSQIRSRHTRPAFKPRNGQIRDAFINNAIDGALAQQIFRAISSGKPDGSLPLDRLKVLASDGKIFHGYMESPGIGDVLAVLRRSWQVKRNPQDDSRQQLLAQELQQIERNVDSALHPLIKPIFRKLWPSKHKEGRSDWRNEWHSWPLYIPDT
;
A
#
# COMPACT_ATOMS: atom_id res chain seq x y z
N MET A 1 -1.24 14.07 50.60
CA MET A 1 -2.06 14.53 49.46
C MET A 1 -2.97 13.39 49.06
N PRO A 2 -4.27 13.61 48.81
CA PRO A 2 -5.13 12.54 48.28
C PRO A 2 -4.57 12.08 46.92
N PRO A 3 -4.69 10.79 46.58
CA PRO A 3 -4.23 10.31 45.29
C PRO A 3 -5.02 11.03 44.18
N THR A 4 -4.31 11.74 43.31
CA THR A 4 -4.89 12.33 42.10
C THR A 4 -5.41 11.19 41.22
N THR A 5 -6.74 11.04 41.15
CA THR A 5 -7.40 10.09 40.27
C THR A 5 -7.54 10.68 38.87
N LEU A 6 -7.65 9.84 37.83
CA LEU A 6 -7.93 10.31 36.46
C LEU A 6 -9.19 11.21 36.40
N GLU A 7 -10.16 10.95 37.28
CA GLU A 7 -11.42 11.70 37.38
C GLU A 7 -11.27 13.11 37.97
N SER A 8 -10.11 13.40 38.58
CA SER A 8 -9.78 14.74 39.05
C SER A 8 -9.21 15.65 37.95
N LEU A 9 -8.86 15.10 36.79
CA LEU A 9 -8.37 15.86 35.64
C LEU A 9 -9.55 16.52 34.90
N PRO A 10 -9.37 17.75 34.38
CA PRO A 10 -10.35 18.35 33.49
C PRO A 10 -10.61 17.49 32.25
N GLU A 11 -11.84 17.56 31.73
CA GLU A 11 -12.29 16.77 30.57
C GLU A 11 -11.41 17.02 29.34
N GLU A 12 -10.97 18.26 29.12
CA GLU A 12 -10.13 18.65 27.99
C GLU A 12 -8.75 17.99 28.05
N ILE A 13 -8.20 17.83 29.25
CA ILE A 13 -6.90 17.17 29.47
C ILE A 13 -7.04 15.67 29.23
N LEU A 14 -8.11 15.05 29.75
CA LEU A 14 -8.41 13.64 29.47
C LEU A 14 -8.62 13.38 27.97
N LEU A 15 -9.33 14.29 27.29
CA LEU A 15 -9.55 14.22 25.85
C LEU A 15 -8.23 14.30 25.08
N GLN A 16 -7.33 15.24 25.42
CA GLN A 16 -6.02 15.37 24.77
C GLN A 16 -5.14 14.13 24.99
N ILE A 17 -5.13 13.57 26.20
CA ILE A 17 -4.43 12.31 26.50
C ILE A 17 -5.00 11.19 25.62
N CYS A 18 -6.32 11.09 25.53
CA CYS A 18 -6.98 10.05 24.73
C CYS A 18 -6.85 10.28 23.22
N GLU A 19 -6.71 11.51 22.75
CA GLU A 19 -6.37 11.81 21.35
C GLU A 19 -4.98 11.31 20.99
N TYR A 20 -4.02 11.48 21.90
CA TYR A 20 -2.67 10.96 21.74
C TYR A 20 -2.67 9.42 21.71
N LEU A 21 -3.34 8.78 22.67
CA LEU A 21 -3.47 7.32 22.73
C LEU A 21 -4.22 6.75 21.52
N GLY A 22 -5.30 7.41 21.11
CA GLY A 22 -6.20 6.96 20.05
C GLY A 22 -5.57 6.93 18.66
N ARG A 23 -4.47 7.67 18.46
CA ARG A 23 -3.69 7.63 17.22
C ARG A 23 -3.12 6.24 16.94
N ASP A 24 -2.57 5.60 17.96
CA ASP A 24 -1.83 4.35 17.82
C ASP A 24 -2.55 3.14 18.44
N TYR A 25 -3.33 3.36 19.52
CA TYR A 25 -3.96 2.32 20.34
C TYR A 25 -5.36 2.73 20.84
N MET A 26 -6.37 2.74 19.95
CA MET A 26 -7.77 3.01 20.38
C MET A 26 -8.34 2.01 21.39
N ALA A 27 -7.77 0.81 21.49
CA ALA A 27 -8.16 -0.14 22.54
C ALA A 27 -7.91 0.44 23.94
N SER A 28 -6.85 1.23 24.13
CA SER A 28 -6.57 1.91 25.41
C SER A 28 -7.62 2.97 25.71
N VAL A 29 -8.06 3.73 24.69
CA VAL A 29 -9.14 4.72 24.85
C VAL A 29 -10.46 4.04 25.24
N ALA A 30 -10.77 2.89 24.63
CA ALA A 30 -11.93 2.08 25.00
C ALA A 30 -11.83 1.56 26.45
N ALA A 31 -10.66 1.09 26.88
CA ALA A 31 -10.43 0.65 28.25
C ALA A 31 -10.61 1.79 29.27
N ILE A 32 -10.13 3.00 28.96
CA ILE A 32 -10.35 4.21 29.78
C ILE A 32 -11.86 4.52 29.87
N ALA A 33 -12.59 4.42 28.76
CA ALA A 33 -14.04 4.63 28.74
C ALA A 33 -14.79 3.61 29.63
N CYS A 34 -14.27 2.39 29.77
CA CYS A 34 -14.85 1.37 30.65
C CYS A 34 -14.52 1.57 32.14
N ALA A 35 -13.54 2.41 32.48
CA ALA A 35 -13.09 2.57 33.86
C ALA A 35 -14.10 3.32 34.75
N SER A 36 -14.76 4.35 34.21
CA SER A 36 -15.82 5.07 34.91
C SER A 36 -16.75 5.83 33.98
N LYS A 37 -17.93 6.23 34.49
CA LYS A 37 -18.89 7.02 33.72
C LYS A 37 -18.32 8.38 33.31
N TYR A 38 -17.53 9.02 34.18
CA TYR A 38 -16.88 10.30 33.88
C TYR A 38 -15.93 10.16 32.69
N CYS A 39 -15.03 9.16 32.73
CA CYS A 39 -14.13 8.86 31.64
C CYS A 39 -14.88 8.51 30.35
N TYR A 40 -15.96 7.73 30.44
CA TYR A 40 -16.81 7.41 29.30
C TYR A 40 -17.32 8.68 28.61
N PHE A 41 -17.95 9.60 29.35
CA PHE A 41 -18.48 10.84 28.80
C PHE A 41 -17.37 11.70 28.18
N ALA A 42 -16.24 11.86 28.88
CA ALA A 42 -15.10 12.65 28.41
C ALA A 42 -14.54 12.16 27.06
N VAL A 43 -14.51 10.84 26.82
CA VAL A 43 -13.93 10.29 25.58
C VAL A 43 -14.96 9.85 24.55
N THR A 44 -16.26 9.96 24.84
CA THR A 44 -17.33 9.56 23.92
C THR A 44 -17.18 10.26 22.56
N ALA A 45 -16.79 11.54 22.59
CA ALA A 45 -16.54 12.32 21.39
C ALA A 45 -15.48 11.70 20.46
N LEU A 46 -14.44 11.08 21.03
CA LEU A 46 -13.39 10.36 20.29
C LEU A 46 -13.85 8.99 19.82
N LEU A 47 -14.57 8.27 20.67
CA LEU A 47 -15.06 6.93 20.36
C LEU A 47 -16.00 6.97 19.16
N VAL A 48 -16.93 7.92 19.08
CA VAL A 48 -17.91 8.01 17.99
C VAL A 48 -17.47 8.90 16.83
N ARG A 49 -16.27 9.52 16.90
CA ARG A 49 -15.74 10.44 15.88
C ARG A 49 -15.76 9.87 14.46
N THR A 50 -15.47 8.58 14.32
CA THR A 50 -15.50 7.85 13.04
C THR A 50 -16.41 6.65 13.16
N ILE A 51 -17.40 6.54 12.28
CA ILE A 51 -18.25 5.35 12.16
C ILE A 51 -17.95 4.63 10.85
N LYS A 52 -18.01 3.30 10.89
CA LYS A 52 -17.70 2.45 9.76
C LYS A 52 -18.80 1.42 9.57
N PHE A 53 -19.24 1.21 8.34
CA PHE A 53 -20.29 0.25 7.99
C PHE A 53 -19.76 -0.81 7.03
N ASP A 54 -20.23 -2.05 7.15
CA ASP A 54 -19.91 -3.11 6.19
C ASP A 54 -20.94 -3.12 5.06
N VAL A 55 -20.47 -3.00 3.81
CA VAL A 55 -21.32 -2.97 2.60
C VAL A 55 -21.26 -4.27 1.81
N SER A 56 -20.83 -5.37 2.43
CA SER A 56 -20.81 -6.71 1.80
C SER A 56 -22.20 -7.18 1.36
N THR A 57 -23.23 -6.91 2.17
CA THR A 57 -24.62 -7.26 1.85
C THR A 57 -25.60 -6.20 2.35
N HIS A 58 -26.69 -5.99 1.62
CA HIS A 58 -27.70 -4.99 1.98
C HIS A 58 -28.35 -5.24 3.37
N PRO A 59 -28.74 -6.48 3.76
CA PRO A 59 -29.31 -6.73 5.09
C PRO A 59 -28.34 -6.43 6.24
N LYS A 60 -27.03 -6.67 6.05
CA LYS A 60 -26.01 -6.36 7.03
C LYS A 60 -25.84 -4.86 7.20
N LEU A 61 -25.75 -4.11 6.10
CA LEU A 61 -25.70 -2.65 6.11
C LEU A 61 -26.89 -2.06 6.88
N LEU A 62 -28.12 -2.51 6.58
CA LEU A 62 -29.33 -2.03 7.24
C LEU A 62 -29.29 -2.25 8.76
N ARG A 63 -28.87 -3.45 9.18
CA ARG A 63 -28.73 -3.79 10.60
C ARG A 63 -27.69 -2.92 11.29
N ASP A 64 -26.49 -2.84 10.72
CA ASP A 64 -25.38 -2.06 11.28
C ASP A 64 -25.73 -0.57 11.39
N VAL A 65 -26.47 -0.01 10.43
CA VAL A 65 -26.94 1.39 10.46
C VAL A 65 -27.96 1.61 11.59
N ARG A 66 -28.93 0.71 11.76
CA ARG A 66 -29.93 0.82 12.84
C ARG A 66 -29.30 0.72 14.22
N GLU A 67 -28.41 -0.25 14.42
CA GLU A 67 -27.73 -0.42 15.70
C GLU A 67 -26.83 0.77 16.04
N CYS A 68 -26.14 1.32 15.03
CA CYS A 68 -25.36 2.55 15.18
C CYS A 68 -26.26 3.75 15.53
N TYR A 69 -27.40 3.89 14.84
CA TYR A 69 -28.37 4.95 15.11
C TYR A 69 -28.87 4.90 16.55
N ASP A 70 -29.34 3.74 17.02
CA ASP A 70 -29.84 3.57 18.38
C ASP A 70 -28.76 3.88 19.42
N MET A 71 -27.51 3.47 19.17
CA MET A 71 -26.38 3.76 20.04
C MET A 71 -26.06 5.26 20.12
N LEU A 72 -26.08 5.97 18.99
CA LEU A 72 -25.90 7.42 18.94
C LEU A 72 -27.06 8.16 19.61
N GLN A 73 -28.30 7.66 19.46
CA GLN A 73 -29.48 8.23 20.10
C GLN A 73 -29.44 8.05 21.61
N ARG A 74 -29.15 6.85 22.11
CA ARG A 74 -29.04 6.56 23.55
C ARG A 74 -27.97 7.41 24.23
N THR A 75 -26.90 7.75 23.52
CA THR A 75 -25.77 8.52 24.07
C THR A 75 -25.82 10.01 23.73
N GLY A 76 -26.79 10.47 22.94
CA GLY A 76 -26.84 11.87 22.47
C GLY A 76 -25.64 12.29 21.62
N SER A 77 -25.00 11.34 20.94
CA SER A 77 -23.65 11.52 20.37
C SER A 77 -23.59 11.89 18.90
N PHE A 78 -24.73 12.14 18.24
CA PHE A 78 -24.77 12.49 16.80
C PHE A 78 -23.84 13.66 16.43
N ARG A 79 -23.73 14.67 17.29
CA ARG A 79 -22.85 15.84 17.12
C ARG A 79 -21.36 15.54 17.12
N HIS A 80 -20.96 14.38 17.63
CA HIS A 80 -19.55 14.01 17.75
C HIS A 80 -19.05 13.23 16.52
N VAL A 81 -19.96 12.72 15.68
CA VAL A 81 -19.57 12.01 14.46
C VAL A 81 -19.02 13.00 13.44
N ARG A 82 -17.76 12.83 13.07
CA ARG A 82 -17.03 13.66 12.09
C ARG A 82 -16.79 12.93 10.78
N ARG A 83 -16.80 11.59 10.77
CA ARG A 83 -16.48 10.81 9.59
C ARG A 83 -17.31 9.54 9.47
N VAL A 84 -17.78 9.28 8.25
CA VAL A 84 -18.42 8.03 7.84
C VAL A 84 -17.53 7.32 6.84
N VAL A 85 -17.29 6.04 7.06
CA VAL A 85 -16.51 5.16 6.16
C VAL A 85 -17.36 3.96 5.82
N ASP A 86 -17.46 3.61 4.55
CA ASP A 86 -17.87 2.27 4.14
C ASP A 86 -16.66 1.33 4.07
N GLY A 87 -16.79 0.17 4.69
CA GLY A 87 -15.81 -0.90 4.65
C GLY A 87 -16.08 -1.83 3.48
N TYR A 88 -15.05 -2.09 2.68
CA TYR A 88 -14.94 -3.33 1.91
C TYR A 88 -14.15 -4.34 2.75
N TRP A 89 -14.75 -5.49 3.04
CA TRP A 89 -14.02 -6.67 3.49
C TRP A 89 -14.02 -7.68 2.33
N PRO A 90 -12.91 -8.35 2.01
CA PRO A 90 -12.96 -9.48 1.11
C PRO A 90 -13.85 -10.54 1.77
N SER A 91 -15.04 -10.72 1.19
CA SER A 91 -15.99 -11.73 1.60
C SER A 91 -15.38 -13.11 1.33
N HIS A 92 -14.76 -13.72 2.34
CA HIS A 92 -14.89 -15.16 2.46
C HIS A 92 -16.36 -15.41 2.79
N GLY A 93 -17.03 -16.27 2.02
CA GLY A 93 -18.46 -16.54 2.12
C GLY A 93 -18.85 -17.20 3.45
N ASP A 94 -18.77 -16.44 4.54
CA ASP A 94 -19.37 -16.82 5.81
C ASP A 94 -20.86 -16.46 5.71
N ASP A 95 -21.67 -17.50 5.48
CA ASP A 95 -23.10 -17.46 5.76
C ASP A 95 -23.34 -16.85 7.16
N LEU A 96 -24.40 -16.05 7.28
CA LEU A 96 -24.79 -15.38 8.52
C LEU A 96 -24.84 -16.39 9.68
N LYS A 97 -23.83 -16.37 10.55
CA LYS A 97 -23.81 -17.21 11.76
C LYS A 97 -25.07 -16.92 12.59
N PRO A 98 -25.80 -17.94 13.07
CA PRO A 98 -27.05 -17.75 13.82
C PRO A 98 -26.90 -16.95 15.12
N ASN A 99 -25.68 -16.77 15.63
CA ASN A 99 -25.36 -16.00 16.84
C ASN A 99 -24.62 -14.68 16.52
N TYR A 100 -25.03 -13.95 15.48
CA TYR A 100 -24.41 -12.66 15.14
C TYR A 100 -24.63 -11.64 16.27
N GLN A 101 -23.56 -11.29 16.97
CA GLN A 101 -23.49 -10.08 17.79
C GLN A 101 -22.88 -8.97 16.95
N TRP A 102 -23.52 -7.81 16.91
CA TRP A 102 -22.93 -6.65 16.27
C TRP A 102 -21.67 -6.24 17.01
N HIS A 103 -20.57 -6.25 16.27
CA HIS A 103 -19.31 -5.69 16.72
C HIS A 103 -18.99 -4.53 15.80
N ARG A 104 -18.65 -3.40 16.42
CA ARG A 104 -18.23 -2.22 15.66
C ARG A 104 -17.02 -2.60 14.78
N PRO A 105 -17.08 -2.37 13.46
CA PRO A 105 -15.99 -2.74 12.58
C PRO A 105 -14.67 -2.12 13.03
N ALA A 106 -13.57 -2.86 12.88
CA ALA A 106 -12.25 -2.33 13.18
C ALA A 106 -11.94 -1.13 12.26
N ILE A 107 -11.63 0.00 12.88
CA ILE A 107 -11.26 1.24 12.20
C ILE A 107 -9.75 1.42 12.31
N SER A 108 -9.08 1.57 11.18
CA SER A 108 -7.65 1.85 11.11
C SER A 108 -7.33 3.30 11.51
N ALA A 109 -6.08 3.56 11.91
CA ALA A 109 -5.63 4.92 12.18
C ALA A 109 -5.77 5.85 10.95
N LYS A 110 -5.59 5.30 9.74
CA LYS A 110 -5.81 6.04 8.48
C LYS A 110 -7.27 6.48 8.33
N GLU A 111 -8.20 5.55 8.51
CA GLU A 111 -9.63 5.83 8.44
C GLU A 111 -10.08 6.85 9.51
N ARG A 112 -9.39 6.94 10.65
CA ARG A 112 -9.62 7.99 11.68
C ARG A 112 -9.02 9.36 11.33
N GLY A 113 -8.20 9.45 10.28
CA GLY A 113 -7.60 10.70 9.80
C GLY A 113 -6.16 10.92 10.22
N TYR A 114 -5.49 9.89 10.76
CA TYR A 114 -4.09 9.97 11.18
C TYR A 114 -3.09 9.52 10.10
N GLY A 115 -3.53 9.35 8.85
CA GLY A 115 -2.68 8.96 7.72
C GLY A 115 -2.58 10.04 6.65
N ASP A 116 -1.49 10.01 5.87
CA ASP A 116 -1.23 10.96 4.78
C ASP A 116 -2.07 10.69 3.51
N GLU A 117 -2.71 9.52 3.42
CA GLU A 117 -3.54 9.10 2.28
C GLU A 117 -4.97 8.84 2.76
N ILE A 118 -5.95 9.50 2.15
CA ILE A 118 -7.38 9.29 2.44
C ILE A 118 -7.90 8.01 1.77
N LEU A 119 -7.41 7.69 0.57
CA LEU A 119 -7.83 6.53 -0.22
C LEU A 119 -6.70 5.48 -0.29
N ASP A 120 -6.95 4.25 0.21
CA ASP A 120 -5.98 3.14 0.12
C ASP A 120 -6.24 2.26 -1.11
N TRP A 121 -5.29 2.26 -2.05
CA TRP A 121 -5.37 1.52 -3.30
C TRP A 121 -5.31 -0.01 -3.15
N ARG A 122 -4.78 -0.53 -2.04
CA ARG A 122 -4.65 -1.99 -1.83
C ARG A 122 -5.98 -2.70 -1.62
N ILE A 123 -7.06 -1.94 -1.42
CA ILE A 123 -8.43 -2.42 -1.33
C ILE A 123 -9.06 -2.55 -2.74
N LEU A 124 -8.36 -2.14 -3.80
CA LEU A 124 -8.94 -2.02 -5.14
C LEU A 124 -8.64 -3.20 -6.09
N GLY A 125 -7.63 -4.03 -5.79
CA GLY A 125 -7.30 -5.23 -6.57
C GLY A 125 -7.99 -6.45 -5.99
N ASP A 126 -8.99 -6.97 -6.71
CA ASP A 126 -9.37 -8.40 -6.82
C ASP A 126 -10.86 -8.66 -7.03
N ALA A 127 -11.73 -7.65 -6.90
CA ALA A 127 -13.10 -7.80 -7.37
C ALA A 127 -13.15 -7.50 -8.87
N TYR A 128 -13.17 -8.53 -9.72
CA TYR A 128 -13.72 -8.42 -11.07
C TYR A 128 -15.07 -7.71 -10.95
N ALA A 129 -15.12 -6.46 -11.37
CA ALA A 129 -16.35 -5.71 -11.35
C ALA A 129 -17.28 -6.38 -12.35
N THR A 130 -18.35 -7.01 -11.85
CA THR A 130 -19.44 -7.44 -12.72
C THR A 130 -19.98 -6.20 -13.45
N PRO A 131 -20.14 -6.25 -14.78
CA PRO A 131 -20.83 -5.22 -15.53
C PRO A 131 -22.22 -5.04 -14.92
N SER A 132 -22.59 -3.82 -14.56
CA SER A 132 -23.89 -3.48 -13.99
C SER A 132 -24.46 -2.32 -14.79
N SER A 133 -25.72 -2.40 -15.24
CA SER A 133 -26.33 -1.36 -16.09
C SER A 133 -26.36 0.01 -15.38
N ILE A 134 -26.61 1.09 -16.12
CA ILE A 134 -26.90 2.41 -15.53
C ILE A 134 -28.11 2.31 -14.57
N GLU A 135 -29.09 1.48 -14.91
CA GLU A 135 -30.29 1.23 -14.11
C GLU A 135 -29.98 0.63 -12.72
N SER A 136 -28.90 -0.16 -12.60
CA SER A 136 -28.48 -0.74 -11.31
C SER A 136 -28.22 0.29 -10.20
N VAL A 137 -27.90 1.54 -10.56
CA VAL A 137 -27.73 2.65 -9.60
C VAL A 137 -29.05 2.97 -8.90
N TYR A 138 -30.13 3.01 -9.67
CA TYR A 138 -31.46 3.36 -9.19
C TYR A 138 -32.13 2.18 -8.49
N GLU A 139 -31.94 0.96 -8.98
CA GLU A 139 -32.44 -0.26 -8.35
C GLU A 139 -31.88 -0.48 -6.94
N THR A 140 -30.59 -0.18 -6.75
CA THR A 140 -29.93 -0.38 -5.45
C THR A 140 -30.08 0.82 -4.51
N ASN A 141 -30.59 1.96 -4.98
CA ASN A 141 -30.67 3.21 -4.23
C ASN A 141 -31.48 3.08 -2.93
N ASP A 142 -32.58 2.32 -2.96
CA ASP A 142 -33.43 2.11 -1.78
C ASP A 142 -32.69 1.40 -0.65
N GLY A 143 -31.69 0.60 -0.99
CA GLY A 143 -30.86 -0.08 0.00
C GLY A 143 -29.96 0.85 0.82
N TRP A 144 -29.80 2.11 0.40
CA TRP A 144 -28.97 3.11 1.06
C TRP A 144 -29.77 4.16 1.85
N ARG A 145 -31.11 4.07 1.83
CA ARG A 145 -32.00 5.08 2.40
C ARG A 145 -31.80 5.28 3.91
N GLU A 146 -31.62 4.19 4.66
CA GLU A 146 -31.37 4.27 6.11
C GLU A 146 -30.04 4.98 6.42
N LEU A 147 -28.99 4.69 5.65
CA LEU A 147 -27.71 5.39 5.81
C LEU A 147 -27.85 6.87 5.45
N ALA A 148 -28.59 7.21 4.40
CA ALA A 148 -28.88 8.59 4.03
C ALA A 148 -29.66 9.33 5.14
N ASN A 149 -30.63 8.68 5.76
CA ASN A 149 -31.37 9.22 6.90
C ASN A 149 -30.46 9.47 8.10
N LEU A 150 -29.56 8.53 8.41
CA LEU A 150 -28.56 8.72 9.46
C LEU A 150 -27.65 9.91 9.13
N VAL A 151 -27.10 9.99 7.92
CA VAL A 151 -26.21 11.08 7.47
C VAL A 151 -26.86 12.45 7.64
N ARG A 152 -28.16 12.59 7.33
CA ARG A 152 -28.89 13.85 7.54
C ARG A 152 -28.90 14.29 9.00
N GLN A 153 -28.84 13.35 9.95
CA GLN A 153 -28.85 13.61 11.39
C GLN A 153 -27.46 13.84 11.99
N LEU A 154 -26.39 13.89 11.19
CA LEU A 154 -25.02 14.12 11.66
C LEU A 154 -24.61 15.58 11.43
N PRO A 155 -24.89 16.53 12.32
CA PRO A 155 -24.69 17.97 12.07
C PRO A 155 -23.22 18.41 11.98
N SER A 156 -22.30 17.51 12.29
CA SER A 156 -20.88 17.77 12.43
C SER A 156 -20.03 16.93 11.47
N LEU A 157 -20.66 16.30 10.49
CA LEU A 157 -20.03 15.43 9.51
C LEU A 157 -19.07 16.24 8.62
N VAL A 158 -17.79 15.86 8.64
CA VAL A 158 -16.73 16.50 7.86
C VAL A 158 -16.38 15.67 6.63
N ASP A 159 -16.31 14.34 6.77
CA ASP A 159 -15.85 13.45 5.71
C ASP A 159 -16.80 12.25 5.53
N LEU A 160 -17.18 11.97 4.27
CA LEU A 160 -17.74 10.69 3.87
C LEU A 160 -16.77 10.04 2.89
N ILE A 161 -16.23 8.89 3.30
CA ILE A 161 -15.35 8.06 2.47
C ILE A 161 -16.19 6.92 1.91
N PHE A 162 -16.28 6.87 0.57
CA PHE A 162 -16.97 5.85 -0.20
C PHE A 162 -15.96 4.98 -0.96
N ALA A 163 -15.64 3.83 -0.38
CA ALA A 163 -14.72 2.79 -0.79
C ALA A 163 -15.41 1.61 -1.48
N CYS A 164 -16.75 1.56 -1.51
CA CYS A 164 -17.50 0.48 -2.14
C CYS A 164 -17.22 0.37 -3.66
N ASN A 165 -17.35 -0.86 -4.18
CA ASN A 165 -17.27 -1.14 -5.61
C ASN A 165 -18.56 -0.82 -6.39
N SER A 166 -19.64 -0.44 -5.70
CA SER A 166 -20.90 -0.01 -6.33
C SER A 166 -20.84 1.44 -6.81
N HIS A 167 -21.86 1.88 -7.52
CA HIS A 167 -22.03 3.30 -7.82
C HIS A 167 -22.39 4.08 -6.55
N PHE A 168 -22.06 5.37 -6.53
CA PHE A 168 -22.44 6.25 -5.43
C PHE A 168 -23.95 6.51 -5.47
N PRO A 169 -24.72 6.21 -4.41
CA PRO A 169 -26.20 6.29 -4.45
C PRO A 169 -26.76 7.72 -4.52
N PRO A 170 -27.81 7.98 -5.32
CA PRO A 170 -28.50 9.27 -5.38
C PRO A 170 -29.00 9.80 -4.02
N CYS A 171 -29.60 8.93 -3.19
CA CYS A 171 -30.14 9.34 -1.90
C CYS A 171 -29.06 9.85 -0.93
N LEU A 172 -27.84 9.30 -0.99
CA LEU A 172 -26.70 9.77 -0.21
C LEU A 172 -26.18 11.10 -0.72
N LEU A 173 -26.09 11.29 -2.04
CA LEU A 173 -25.70 12.57 -2.62
C LEU A 173 -26.64 13.69 -2.17
N GLN A 174 -27.94 13.45 -2.23
CA GLN A 174 -28.95 14.40 -1.78
C GLN A 174 -28.78 14.72 -0.29
N ALA A 175 -28.58 13.70 0.56
CA ALA A 175 -28.35 13.90 2.00
C ALA A 175 -27.11 14.77 2.29
N LEU A 176 -26.02 14.58 1.56
CA LEU A 176 -24.80 15.38 1.68
C LEU A 176 -25.00 16.82 1.20
N GLN A 177 -25.70 17.01 0.08
CA GLN A 177 -25.98 18.34 -0.47
C GLN A 177 -26.83 19.19 0.49
N HIS A 178 -27.76 18.59 1.23
CA HIS A 178 -28.52 19.28 2.25
C HIS A 178 -27.66 19.77 3.44
N GLN A 179 -26.57 19.07 3.75
CA GLN A 179 -25.63 19.45 4.81
C GLN A 179 -24.65 20.54 4.36
N GLY A 180 -24.20 20.50 3.09
CA GLY A 180 -23.39 21.54 2.44
C GLY A 180 -21.92 21.65 2.90
N GLN A 181 -21.53 21.06 4.02
CA GLN A 181 -20.17 21.16 4.60
C GLN A 181 -19.33 19.87 4.50
N CYS A 182 -19.94 18.76 4.11
CA CYS A 182 -19.25 17.46 4.08
C CYS A 182 -18.37 17.31 2.83
N ARG A 183 -17.14 16.82 3.02
CA ARG A 183 -16.25 16.39 1.95
C ARG A 183 -16.55 14.94 1.58
N LEU A 184 -16.78 14.71 0.31
CA LEU A 184 -17.04 13.40 -0.28
C LEU A 184 -15.77 12.90 -0.96
N HIS A 185 -15.33 11.71 -0.56
CA HIS A 185 -14.16 11.02 -1.10
C HIS A 185 -14.63 9.70 -1.72
N ILE A 186 -14.44 9.51 -3.03
CA ILE A 186 -14.88 8.32 -3.76
C ILE A 186 -13.64 7.55 -4.23
N SER A 187 -13.45 6.32 -3.76
CA SER A 187 -12.29 5.50 -4.13
C SER A 187 -12.30 5.04 -5.59
N LYS A 188 -13.49 4.80 -6.13
CA LYS A 188 -13.75 4.26 -7.48
C LYS A 188 -14.95 4.99 -8.08
N LEU A 189 -14.70 6.16 -8.67
CA LEU A 189 -15.70 6.88 -9.44
C LEU A 189 -15.99 6.10 -10.72
N ARG A 190 -17.27 5.83 -10.99
CA ARG A 190 -17.74 5.19 -12.22
C ARG A 190 -18.74 6.12 -12.88
N LEU A 191 -18.43 6.55 -14.10
CA LEU A 191 -19.28 7.38 -14.94
C LEU A 191 -19.70 6.58 -16.17
N ARG A 192 -20.75 5.76 -16.04
CA ARG A 192 -21.16 4.85 -17.12
C ARG A 192 -21.85 5.59 -18.27
N SER A 193 -22.37 6.79 -18.04
CA SER A 193 -23.00 7.58 -19.11
C SER A 193 -21.99 8.36 -19.98
N LEU A 194 -20.67 8.19 -19.80
CA LEU A 194 -19.65 8.92 -20.58
C LEU A 194 -19.72 8.66 -22.09
N GLY A 195 -20.10 7.45 -22.49
CA GLY A 195 -20.30 7.05 -23.89
C GLY A 195 -21.74 7.18 -24.38
N ALA A 196 -22.69 7.57 -23.51
CA ALA A 196 -24.10 7.66 -23.85
C ALA A 196 -24.42 8.95 -24.62
N PRO A 197 -25.49 8.98 -25.45
CA PRO A 197 -25.90 10.18 -26.19
C PRO A 197 -26.23 11.38 -25.28
N THR A 198 -26.73 11.07 -24.08
CA THR A 198 -27.06 12.02 -23.02
C THR A 198 -26.46 11.54 -21.71
N MET A 199 -25.79 12.43 -20.99
CA MET A 199 -25.30 12.14 -19.65
C MET A 199 -26.46 11.87 -18.70
N ASP A 200 -26.29 10.86 -17.83
CA ASP A 200 -27.23 10.61 -16.75
C ASP A 200 -27.27 11.81 -15.78
N THR A 201 -28.46 12.10 -15.26
CA THR A 201 -28.68 13.28 -14.41
C THR A 201 -27.95 13.14 -13.07
N HIS A 202 -27.89 11.92 -12.51
CA HIS A 202 -27.20 11.65 -11.27
C HIS A 202 -25.68 11.75 -11.44
N ASP A 203 -25.12 11.17 -12.51
CA ASP A 203 -23.69 11.31 -12.84
C ASP A 203 -23.29 12.79 -12.94
N LEU A 204 -24.09 13.61 -13.63
CA LEU A 204 -23.86 15.07 -13.75
C LEU A 204 -23.93 15.78 -12.38
N ASN A 205 -24.92 15.45 -11.56
CA ASN A 205 -25.08 16.03 -10.22
C ASN A 205 -23.93 15.63 -9.27
N LEU A 206 -23.44 14.41 -9.41
CA LEU A 206 -22.32 13.89 -8.62
C LEU A 206 -21.02 14.65 -8.95
N VAL A 207 -20.68 14.73 -10.23
CA VAL A 207 -19.44 15.39 -10.67
C VAL A 207 -19.42 16.89 -10.46
N SER A 208 -20.61 17.52 -10.46
CA SER A 208 -20.75 18.97 -10.23
C SER A 208 -21.00 19.35 -8.77
N SER A 209 -21.05 18.37 -7.87
CA SER A 209 -21.30 18.57 -6.44
C SER A 209 -20.14 19.32 -5.78
N SER A 210 -20.48 20.33 -4.97
CA SER A 210 -19.50 21.03 -4.12
C SER A 210 -18.94 20.16 -2.99
N CYS A 211 -19.60 19.04 -2.69
CA CYS A 211 -19.11 18.11 -1.67
C CYS A 211 -17.93 17.27 -2.20
N LEU A 212 -17.81 17.06 -3.52
CA LEU A 212 -16.81 16.17 -4.10
C LEU A 212 -15.39 16.73 -3.95
N CYS A 213 -14.56 16.05 -3.14
CA CYS A 213 -13.23 16.51 -2.77
C CYS A 213 -12.11 15.59 -3.29
N SER A 214 -12.33 14.27 -3.30
CA SER A 214 -11.33 13.30 -3.78
C SER A 214 -11.98 12.24 -4.66
N ILE A 215 -11.32 11.88 -5.76
CA ILE A 215 -11.78 10.81 -6.64
C ILE A 215 -10.64 9.87 -7.01
N GLY A 216 -10.96 8.57 -7.06
CA GLY A 216 -10.16 7.57 -7.72
C GLY A 216 -10.84 7.08 -8.99
N LEU A 217 -10.09 6.99 -10.09
CA LEU A 217 -10.59 6.58 -11.39
C LEU A 217 -9.73 5.45 -11.94
N LEU A 218 -10.38 4.36 -12.30
CA LEU A 218 -9.79 3.27 -13.07
C LEU A 218 -9.98 3.59 -14.54
N TYR A 219 -8.89 3.63 -15.29
CA TYR A 219 -8.95 3.77 -16.74
C TYR A 219 -8.46 2.48 -17.41
N TYR A 220 -9.15 2.10 -18.47
CA TYR A 220 -8.76 1.03 -19.38
C TYR A 220 -8.23 1.72 -20.64
N GLU A 221 -7.01 1.41 -21.04
CA GLU A 221 -6.60 1.68 -22.42
C GLU A 221 -7.44 0.75 -23.30
N ASN A 222 -8.16 1.34 -24.25
CA ASN A 222 -8.88 0.61 -25.29
C ASN A 222 -7.87 -0.20 -26.09
N ARG A 223 -7.63 -1.44 -25.67
CA ARG A 223 -7.20 -2.47 -26.59
C ARG A 223 -8.45 -3.13 -27.15
N PRO A 224 -8.56 -3.28 -28.47
CA PRO A 224 -9.20 -4.47 -28.98
C PRO A 224 -8.33 -5.63 -28.50
N LEU A 225 -8.73 -6.29 -27.41
CA LEU A 225 -8.15 -7.58 -27.06
C LEU A 225 -8.38 -8.51 -28.26
N GLU A 226 -7.34 -9.15 -28.77
CA GLU A 226 -7.42 -10.21 -29.80
C GLU A 226 -8.33 -11.40 -29.38
N PHE A 227 -8.94 -11.37 -28.19
CA PHE A 227 -9.99 -12.27 -27.74
C PHE A 227 -11.40 -11.83 -28.20
N HIS A 228 -11.56 -11.27 -29.40
CA HIS A 228 -12.85 -11.10 -30.07
C HIS A 228 -13.43 -12.44 -30.56
N LEU A 229 -13.61 -13.41 -29.66
CA LEU A 229 -14.33 -14.66 -29.96
C LEU A 229 -15.79 -14.66 -29.46
N MET A 230 -16.31 -13.54 -28.98
CA MET A 230 -17.75 -13.44 -28.64
C MET A 230 -18.36 -12.15 -29.22
N PRO A 231 -18.93 -12.20 -30.43
CA PRO A 231 -19.73 -11.10 -30.95
C PRO A 231 -21.01 -10.99 -30.10
N GLY A 232 -21.22 -9.84 -29.44
CA GLY A 232 -22.44 -9.57 -28.68
C GLY A 232 -22.30 -8.92 -27.31
N SER A 233 -21.09 -8.63 -26.81
CA SER A 233 -20.96 -7.78 -25.62
C SER A 233 -21.26 -6.33 -26.00
N GLU A 234 -22.26 -5.71 -25.39
CA GLU A 234 -22.69 -4.29 -25.53
C GLU A 234 -21.59 -3.25 -25.14
N HIS A 235 -20.33 -3.66 -25.06
CA HIS A 235 -19.22 -2.90 -24.50
C HIS A 235 -18.29 -2.32 -25.58
N ASP A 236 -18.71 -2.34 -26.85
CA ASP A 236 -17.93 -1.83 -27.99
C ASP A 236 -18.15 -0.32 -28.21
N GLY A 237 -18.29 0.42 -27.11
CA GLY A 237 -18.46 1.87 -27.11
C GLY A 237 -17.15 2.61 -26.79
N PRO A 238 -16.90 3.79 -27.40
CA PRO A 238 -15.74 4.59 -27.05
C PRO A 238 -15.81 5.05 -25.59
N SER A 239 -14.69 4.92 -24.88
CA SER A 239 -14.55 5.28 -23.47
C SER A 239 -13.77 6.58 -23.34
N TYR A 240 -14.30 7.56 -22.62
CA TYR A 240 -13.70 8.92 -22.49
C TYR A 240 -13.29 9.33 -21.06
N PRO A 241 -12.74 8.42 -20.22
CA PRO A 241 -12.42 8.74 -18.84
C PRO A 241 -11.33 9.80 -18.72
N ARG A 242 -10.39 9.85 -19.68
CA ARG A 242 -9.30 10.83 -19.72
C ARG A 242 -9.84 12.25 -19.87
N GLU A 243 -10.68 12.47 -20.87
CA GLU A 243 -11.25 13.77 -21.17
C GLU A 243 -12.19 14.21 -20.05
N ALA A 244 -12.93 13.27 -19.45
CA ALA A 244 -13.77 13.52 -18.29
C ALA A 244 -12.96 14.08 -17.12
N VAL A 245 -11.82 13.46 -16.77
CA VAL A 245 -10.93 13.93 -15.70
C VAL A 245 -10.45 15.35 -15.94
N ILE A 246 -10.01 15.65 -17.17
CA ILE A 246 -9.53 17.00 -17.52
C ILE A 246 -10.65 18.02 -17.29
N ARG A 247 -11.90 17.69 -17.67
CA ARG A 247 -13.06 18.56 -17.43
C ARG A 247 -13.44 18.69 -15.95
N LEU A 248 -13.29 17.64 -15.15
CA LEU A 248 -13.48 17.70 -13.69
C LEU A 248 -12.54 18.73 -13.06
N VAL A 249 -11.25 18.64 -13.41
CA VAL A 249 -10.21 19.55 -12.92
C VAL A 249 -10.36 20.96 -13.48
N ALA A 250 -10.88 21.11 -14.69
CA ALA A 250 -11.21 22.41 -15.30
C ALA A 250 -12.35 23.18 -14.60
N GLY A 251 -12.83 22.73 -13.45
CA GLY A 251 -13.82 23.43 -12.63
C GLY A 251 -15.23 22.88 -12.74
N LEU A 252 -15.44 21.73 -13.41
CA LEU A 252 -16.72 21.02 -13.27
C LEU A 252 -16.92 20.53 -11.83
N ALA A 253 -15.85 20.05 -11.19
CA ALA A 253 -15.83 19.70 -9.77
C ALA A 253 -15.10 20.80 -8.97
N PRO A 254 -15.81 21.79 -8.41
CA PRO A 254 -15.19 23.03 -7.92
C PRO A 254 -14.28 22.86 -6.70
N ASN A 255 -14.50 21.81 -5.90
CA ASN A 255 -13.76 21.55 -4.67
C ASN A 255 -12.86 20.32 -4.77
N LEU A 256 -12.59 19.83 -5.98
CA LEU A 256 -11.73 18.68 -6.20
C LEU A 256 -10.28 19.02 -5.85
N LYS A 257 -9.71 18.32 -4.87
CA LYS A 257 -8.35 18.51 -4.36
C LYS A 257 -7.46 17.30 -4.56
N GLU A 258 -8.02 16.10 -4.62
CA GLU A 258 -7.24 14.87 -4.76
C GLU A 258 -7.72 14.05 -5.96
N LEU A 259 -6.78 13.73 -6.84
CA LEU A 259 -7.02 12.93 -8.03
C LEU A 259 -6.11 11.70 -8.01
N HIS A 260 -6.73 10.51 -8.09
CA HIS A 260 -6.02 9.25 -8.22
C HIS A 260 -6.41 8.57 -9.53
N LEU A 261 -5.45 8.48 -10.46
CA LEU A 261 -5.62 7.72 -11.71
C LEU A 261 -4.92 6.38 -11.60
N PHE A 262 -5.69 5.31 -11.83
CA PHE A 262 -5.26 3.93 -11.74
C PHE A 262 -5.36 3.28 -13.12
N GLN A 263 -4.25 2.71 -13.60
CA GLN A 263 -4.21 1.90 -14.81
C GLN A 263 -4.37 0.42 -14.43
N HIS A 264 -5.25 -0.30 -15.13
CA HIS A 264 -5.25 -1.76 -15.06
C HIS A 264 -4.03 -2.29 -15.83
N SER A 265 -3.24 -3.19 -15.21
CA SER A 265 -1.97 -3.76 -15.70
C SER A 265 -1.65 -3.52 -17.18
N PRO A 266 -0.58 -2.77 -17.50
CA PRO A 266 -0.15 -2.62 -18.88
C PRO A 266 0.31 -3.97 -19.41
N SER A 267 -0.43 -4.55 -20.35
CA SER A 267 0.18 -5.51 -21.28
C SER A 267 1.30 -4.75 -22.01
N ARG A 268 2.50 -5.36 -22.10
CA ARG A 268 3.77 -4.74 -22.54
C ARG A 268 3.83 -4.31 -24.02
N SER A 269 2.71 -4.15 -24.69
CA SER A 269 2.67 -3.79 -26.12
C SER A 269 2.25 -2.35 -26.27
N GLN A 270 3.18 -1.47 -26.64
CA GLN A 270 2.84 -0.14 -27.14
C GLN A 270 1.95 -0.33 -28.37
N TYR A 271 0.71 0.17 -28.32
CA TYR A 271 -0.12 0.20 -29.51
C TYR A 271 -0.09 1.64 -30.02
N ASN A 272 0.51 1.85 -31.20
CA ASN A 272 0.41 3.11 -31.95
C ASN A 272 -0.94 3.15 -32.69
N GLY A 273 -2.03 2.97 -31.95
CA GLY A 273 -3.36 3.16 -32.49
C GLY A 273 -3.62 4.64 -32.59
N GLN A 274 -3.73 5.16 -33.82
CA GLN A 274 -4.39 6.45 -34.01
C GLN A 274 -5.79 6.33 -33.38
N ASP A 275 -6.11 7.25 -32.46
CA ASP A 275 -7.45 7.46 -31.92
C ASP A 275 -8.41 7.71 -33.10
N THR A 276 -9.04 6.65 -33.60
CA THR A 276 -10.10 6.70 -34.63
C THR A 276 -11.48 6.74 -33.99
N GLY A 277 -11.57 6.92 -32.66
CA GLY A 277 -12.82 7.15 -31.96
C GLY A 277 -13.46 8.49 -32.33
N GLN A 278 -14.79 8.54 -32.34
CA GLN A 278 -15.51 9.81 -32.47
C GLN A 278 -15.05 10.77 -31.34
N PRO A 279 -14.93 12.09 -31.60
CA PRO A 279 -14.53 13.03 -30.57
C PRO A 279 -15.58 13.05 -29.45
N TRP A 280 -15.10 13.03 -28.20
CA TRP A 280 -16.00 13.09 -27.05
C TRP A 280 -16.84 14.37 -27.09
N LYS A 281 -18.16 14.22 -26.99
CA LYS A 281 -19.11 15.34 -26.99
C LYS A 281 -19.07 16.16 -25.70
N GLY A 282 -18.27 15.74 -24.71
CA GLY A 282 -18.14 16.38 -23.41
C GLY A 282 -19.34 16.14 -22.51
N PHE A 283 -19.28 16.68 -21.29
CA PHE A 283 -20.46 16.80 -20.47
C PHE A 283 -21.43 17.77 -21.17
N THR A 284 -22.58 17.30 -21.61
CA THR A 284 -23.64 18.11 -22.22
C THR A 284 -24.30 19.01 -21.16
N LEU A 285 -23.54 19.98 -20.63
CA LEU A 285 -24.09 21.03 -19.79
C LEU A 285 -24.96 21.93 -20.67
N GLY A 286 -26.28 21.84 -20.51
CA GLY A 286 -27.21 22.77 -21.14
C GLY A 286 -26.79 24.21 -20.85
N LYS A 287 -26.35 24.94 -21.89
CA LYS A 287 -26.18 26.41 -22.02
C LYS A 287 -25.53 27.21 -20.88
N ARG A 288 -24.99 26.60 -19.82
CA ARG A 288 -24.26 27.31 -18.76
C ARG A 288 -22.76 27.27 -19.08
N LYS A 289 -22.29 28.30 -19.78
CA LYS A 289 -20.86 28.69 -19.78
C LYS A 289 -20.48 29.08 -18.35
N ARG A 290 -20.21 28.12 -17.48
CA ARG A 290 -19.49 28.39 -16.24
C ARG A 290 -18.07 28.79 -16.65
N SER A 291 -17.61 29.94 -16.19
CA SER A 291 -16.21 30.32 -16.25
C SER A 291 -15.41 29.19 -15.62
N LEU A 292 -14.58 28.51 -16.40
CA LEU A 292 -13.72 27.45 -15.90
C LEU A 292 -12.75 28.13 -14.91
N SER A 293 -12.92 27.86 -13.61
CA SER A 293 -11.97 28.27 -12.59
C SER A 293 -10.71 27.41 -12.72
N GLY A 294 -9.55 27.98 -12.42
CA GLY A 294 -8.33 27.16 -12.28
C GLY A 294 -8.54 26.06 -11.24
N GLY A 295 -8.00 24.87 -11.51
CA GLY A 295 -7.96 23.76 -10.58
C GLY A 295 -7.21 24.13 -9.30
N SER A 296 -7.43 23.37 -8.23
CA SER A 296 -6.76 23.56 -6.95
C SER A 296 -6.24 22.23 -6.38
N LEU A 297 -5.66 21.40 -7.25
CA LEU A 297 -5.18 20.08 -6.87
C LEU A 297 -4.06 20.17 -5.83
N GLN A 298 -4.21 19.39 -4.76
CA GLN A 298 -3.24 19.24 -3.67
C GLN A 298 -2.57 17.87 -3.70
N PHE A 299 -3.24 16.86 -4.28
CA PHE A 299 -2.74 15.51 -4.42
C PHE A 299 -3.00 15.00 -5.85
N LEU A 300 -1.95 14.50 -6.49
CA LEU A 300 -2.03 13.87 -7.81
C LEU A 300 -1.30 12.53 -7.79
N GLN A 301 -2.03 11.45 -8.07
CA GLN A 301 -1.44 10.15 -8.35
C GLN A 301 -1.74 9.75 -9.79
N LEU A 302 -0.68 9.38 -10.50
CA LEU A 302 -0.71 8.84 -11.85
C LEU A 302 -0.10 7.43 -11.85
N SER A 303 -0.72 6.52 -12.58
CA SER A 303 -0.23 5.17 -12.79
C SER A 303 -0.17 4.98 -14.30
N GLY A 304 1.02 4.84 -14.91
CA GLY A 304 1.15 4.41 -16.31
C GLY A 304 2.08 5.22 -17.23
N CYS A 305 2.40 4.62 -18.37
CA CYS A 305 3.36 5.11 -19.36
C CYS A 305 2.85 6.25 -20.27
N GLU A 306 1.56 6.60 -20.26
CA GLU A 306 1.00 7.72 -21.06
C GLU A 306 0.73 8.99 -20.22
N SER A 307 1.43 9.13 -19.10
CA SER A 307 1.24 10.21 -18.14
C SER A 307 1.36 11.61 -18.78
N VAL A 308 2.22 11.80 -19.79
CA VAL A 308 2.44 13.11 -20.43
C VAL A 308 1.18 13.69 -21.07
N ASN A 309 0.34 12.89 -21.73
CA ASN A 309 -0.83 13.39 -22.44
C ASN A 309 -1.90 13.86 -21.46
N ILE A 310 -2.08 13.13 -20.36
CA ILE A 310 -3.00 13.52 -19.29
C ILE A 310 -2.45 14.77 -18.59
N LEU A 311 -1.16 14.80 -18.26
CA LEU A 311 -0.51 15.94 -17.62
C LEU A 311 -0.61 17.22 -18.44
N LYS A 312 -0.44 17.16 -19.76
CA LYS A 312 -0.66 18.30 -20.67
C LYS A 312 -2.09 18.84 -20.57
N GLY A 313 -3.09 17.95 -20.57
CA GLY A 313 -4.49 18.32 -20.42
C GLY A 313 -4.81 18.94 -19.05
N LEU A 314 -4.27 18.36 -17.97
CA LEU A 314 -4.41 18.89 -16.62
C LEU A 314 -3.72 20.25 -16.47
N ARG A 315 -2.51 20.40 -17.01
CA ARG A 315 -1.72 21.63 -16.94
C ARG A 315 -2.41 22.83 -17.60
N ALA A 316 -3.26 22.60 -18.60
CA ALA A 316 -4.05 23.65 -19.23
C ALA A 316 -5.09 24.28 -18.28
N HIS A 317 -5.40 23.60 -17.16
CA HIS A 317 -6.45 23.98 -16.24
C HIS A 317 -6.00 24.09 -14.78
N ASP A 318 -4.83 23.57 -14.42
CA ASP A 318 -4.26 23.61 -13.08
C ASP A 318 -2.75 23.94 -13.17
N ASP A 319 -2.31 24.92 -12.39
CA ASP A 319 -0.93 25.39 -12.41
C ASP A 319 0.00 24.62 -11.44
N PHE A 320 -0.51 23.60 -10.76
CA PHE A 320 0.15 22.76 -9.77
C PHE A 320 0.85 23.52 -8.63
N SER A 321 0.52 24.81 -8.44
CA SER A 321 1.12 25.66 -7.41
C SER A 321 0.79 25.20 -5.99
N LEU A 322 -0.42 24.64 -5.81
CA LEU A 322 -0.93 24.12 -4.54
C LEU A 322 -0.64 22.63 -4.32
N LEU A 323 0.00 21.95 -5.29
CA LEU A 323 0.24 20.52 -5.24
C LEU A 323 1.28 20.19 -4.17
N ARG A 324 0.87 19.38 -3.17
CA ARG A 324 1.73 18.96 -2.04
C ARG A 324 2.27 17.56 -2.22
N THR A 325 1.50 16.70 -2.88
CA THR A 325 1.83 15.29 -3.09
C THR A 325 1.70 14.90 -4.56
N LEU A 326 2.78 14.34 -5.10
CA LEU A 326 2.84 13.81 -6.46
C LEU A 326 3.31 12.35 -6.41
N GLN A 327 2.56 11.44 -7.04
CA GLN A 327 2.87 10.01 -7.03
C GLN A 327 2.82 9.40 -8.44
N PHE A 328 3.91 8.76 -8.84
CA PHE A 328 4.06 7.97 -10.05
C PHE A 328 4.37 6.52 -9.67
N LYS A 329 3.34 5.70 -9.45
CA LYS A 329 3.51 4.33 -8.90
C LYS A 329 3.96 3.30 -9.92
N SER A 330 3.75 3.52 -11.22
CA SER A 330 4.03 2.55 -12.29
C SER A 330 5.20 2.93 -13.20
N GLY A 331 5.96 3.97 -12.84
CA GLY A 331 7.00 4.53 -13.69
C GLY A 331 6.47 5.55 -14.69
N ILE A 332 7.36 6.42 -15.15
CA ILE A 332 7.12 7.37 -16.25
C ILE A 332 8.30 7.30 -17.22
N ASP A 333 8.07 7.70 -18.47
CA ASP A 333 9.06 7.76 -19.53
C ASP A 333 9.88 9.06 -19.52
N GLU A 334 10.89 9.13 -20.37
CA GLU A 334 11.77 10.30 -20.49
C GLU A 334 10.99 11.56 -20.93
N THR A 335 10.06 11.42 -21.88
CA THR A 335 9.28 12.56 -22.38
C THR A 335 8.40 13.19 -21.29
N THR A 336 7.87 12.39 -20.38
CA THR A 336 7.14 12.88 -19.22
C THR A 336 8.06 13.65 -18.26
N PHE A 337 9.28 13.15 -17.98
CA PHE A 337 10.23 13.88 -17.12
C PHE A 337 10.59 15.25 -17.68
N ASP A 338 10.88 15.34 -18.98
CA ASP A 338 11.24 16.60 -19.62
C ASP A 338 10.06 17.58 -19.64
N PHE A 339 8.83 17.08 -19.88
CA PHE A 339 7.63 17.90 -19.78
C PHE A 339 7.43 18.45 -18.37
N LEU A 340 7.54 17.61 -17.34
CA LEU A 340 7.40 18.01 -15.94
C LEU A 340 8.46 19.04 -15.53
N THR A 341 9.69 18.86 -16.01
CA THR A 341 10.81 19.75 -15.68
C THR A 341 10.68 21.12 -16.36
N THR A 342 10.22 21.14 -17.62
CA THR A 342 10.24 22.35 -18.45
C THR A 342 8.93 23.14 -18.40
N ASN A 343 7.78 22.47 -18.25
CA ASN A 343 6.46 23.07 -18.41
C ASN A 343 5.64 23.16 -17.11
N CYS A 344 6.10 22.50 -16.04
CA CYS A 344 5.40 22.46 -14.76
C CYS A 344 6.24 23.11 -13.66
N SER A 345 5.57 23.63 -12.63
CA SER A 345 6.20 24.18 -11.43
C SER A 345 5.46 23.66 -10.21
N PHE A 346 6.20 23.25 -9.17
CA PHE A 346 5.67 22.58 -8.00
C PHE A 346 6.17 23.23 -6.69
N PRO A 347 5.90 24.52 -6.45
CA PRO A 347 6.47 25.27 -5.33
C PRO A 347 6.04 24.77 -3.95
N SER A 348 4.86 24.18 -3.83
CA SER A 348 4.31 23.65 -2.57
C SER A 348 4.59 22.16 -2.34
N LEU A 349 5.36 21.51 -3.23
CA LEU A 349 5.53 20.06 -3.19
C LEU A 349 6.41 19.65 -2.00
N THR A 350 5.91 18.70 -1.22
CA THR A 350 6.61 18.17 -0.05
C THR A 350 6.75 16.65 -0.09
N ASN A 351 5.91 15.97 -0.87
CA ASN A 351 5.81 14.52 -0.91
C ASN A 351 5.91 14.01 -2.34
N LEU A 352 6.91 13.17 -2.62
CA LEU A 352 7.09 12.54 -3.92
C LEU A 352 7.16 11.01 -3.76
N ALA A 353 6.43 10.29 -4.60
CA ALA A 353 6.64 8.87 -4.83
C ALA A 353 6.92 8.62 -6.31
N LEU A 354 8.06 8.02 -6.65
CA LEU A 354 8.50 7.79 -8.01
C LEU A 354 8.98 6.35 -8.17
N SER A 355 8.38 5.61 -9.10
CA SER A 355 8.95 4.37 -9.60
C SER A 355 9.85 4.68 -10.80
N LEU A 356 11.05 4.12 -10.82
CA LEU A 356 11.96 4.16 -11.97
C LEU A 356 11.72 2.92 -12.84
N VAL A 357 11.91 3.06 -14.15
CA VAL A 357 11.80 1.95 -15.10
C VAL A 357 12.99 0.99 -14.94
N ASP A 358 12.73 -0.30 -15.14
CA ASP A 358 13.75 -1.36 -15.14
C ASP A 358 14.80 -1.16 -16.24
N ALA A 359 16.09 -1.30 -15.89
CA ALA A 359 17.23 -1.19 -16.81
C ALA A 359 17.20 0.07 -17.72
N PRO A 360 17.21 1.27 -17.13
CA PRO A 360 17.05 2.51 -17.88
C PRO A 360 18.30 2.84 -18.71
N LEU A 361 18.08 3.52 -19.84
CA LEU A 361 19.15 4.18 -20.58
C LEU A 361 19.72 5.34 -19.77
N LEU A 362 20.94 5.78 -20.07
CA LEU A 362 21.60 6.86 -19.34
C LEU A 362 20.84 8.20 -19.47
N GLU A 363 20.23 8.46 -20.62
CA GLU A 363 19.43 9.66 -20.90
C GLU A 363 18.22 9.77 -19.97
N TYR A 364 17.52 8.65 -19.76
CA TYR A 364 16.44 8.53 -18.78
C TYR A 364 16.89 8.90 -17.36
N LEU A 365 18.07 8.42 -16.94
CA LEU A 365 18.60 8.74 -15.61
C LEU A 365 18.94 10.22 -15.47
N HIS A 366 19.48 10.84 -16.52
CA HIS A 366 19.72 12.28 -16.54
C HIS A 366 18.42 13.08 -16.47
N ALA A 367 17.38 12.67 -17.21
CA ALA A 367 16.06 13.31 -17.16
C ALA A 367 15.43 13.19 -15.76
N ALA A 368 15.46 12.01 -15.15
CA ALA A 368 14.97 11.79 -13.79
C ALA A 368 15.73 12.64 -12.75
N SER A 369 17.06 12.70 -12.85
CA SER A 369 17.91 13.51 -11.96
C SER A 369 17.62 15.01 -12.10
N ARG A 370 17.43 15.49 -13.34
CA ARG A 370 17.06 16.89 -13.62
C ARG A 370 15.70 17.24 -13.04
N PHE A 371 14.73 16.34 -13.17
CA PHE A 371 13.41 16.50 -12.57
C PHE A 371 13.49 16.56 -11.04
N LEU A 372 14.19 15.63 -10.39
CA LEU A 372 14.32 15.65 -8.92
C LEU A 372 14.95 16.97 -8.42
N ARG A 373 15.96 17.47 -9.13
CA ARG A 373 16.62 18.75 -8.80
C ARG A 373 15.77 19.99 -9.09
N SER A 374 14.79 19.92 -9.99
CA SER A 374 13.89 21.05 -10.26
C SER A 374 12.83 21.26 -9.17
N LEU A 375 12.63 20.28 -8.31
CA LEU A 375 11.67 20.34 -7.21
C LEU A 375 12.23 21.12 -6.01
N PRO A 376 11.37 21.68 -5.15
CA PRO A 376 11.80 22.19 -3.85
C PRO A 376 12.32 21.03 -2.96
N PRO A 377 13.16 21.31 -1.95
CA PRO A 377 13.63 20.28 -1.01
C PRO A 377 12.46 19.57 -0.29
N LEU A 378 12.34 18.27 -0.55
CA LEU A 378 11.19 17.44 -0.17
C LEU A 378 11.25 17.02 1.31
N CYS A 379 10.09 16.78 1.91
CA CYS A 379 9.96 16.24 3.27
C CYS A 379 9.80 14.71 3.26
N THR A 380 9.13 14.17 2.25
CA THR A 380 8.98 12.72 2.07
C THR A 380 9.32 12.32 0.65
N LEU A 381 10.10 11.25 0.52
CA LEU A 381 10.51 10.70 -0.75
C LEU A 381 10.39 9.18 -0.73
N THR A 382 9.70 8.64 -1.73
CA THR A 382 9.64 7.21 -2.01
C THR A 382 10.20 6.95 -3.40
N LEU A 383 11.31 6.24 -3.49
CA LEU A 383 11.87 5.77 -4.74
C LEU A 383 11.64 4.26 -4.84
N ARG A 384 11.06 3.82 -5.96
CA ARG A 384 10.85 2.40 -6.27
C ARG A 384 11.59 2.04 -7.56
N GLY A 385 11.91 0.77 -7.73
CA GLY A 385 12.73 0.34 -8.86
C GLY A 385 14.20 0.20 -8.48
N ASP A 386 15.00 -0.23 -9.44
CA ASP A 386 16.44 -0.34 -9.29
C ASP A 386 17.05 1.08 -9.31
N ILE A 387 17.54 1.57 -8.17
CA ILE A 387 18.00 2.97 -8.01
C ILE A 387 19.51 3.03 -8.23
N PRO A 388 19.98 3.63 -9.34
CA PRO A 388 21.41 3.79 -9.54
C PRO A 388 22.02 4.77 -8.55
N ARG A 389 23.29 4.56 -8.19
CA ARG A 389 24.04 5.43 -7.27
C ARG A 389 23.97 6.91 -7.65
N ILE A 390 24.03 7.22 -8.95
CA ILE A 390 23.95 8.61 -9.45
C ILE A 390 22.64 9.32 -9.04
N ILE A 391 21.52 8.60 -9.01
CA ILE A 391 20.22 9.14 -8.57
C ILE A 391 20.16 9.24 -7.06
N LEU A 392 20.64 8.20 -6.35
CA LEU A 392 20.64 8.19 -4.89
C LEU A 392 21.46 9.36 -4.35
N ASP A 393 22.67 9.55 -4.86
CA ASP A 393 23.58 10.60 -4.41
C ASP A 393 23.01 11.99 -4.71
N SER A 394 22.57 12.23 -5.94
CA SER A 394 21.99 13.52 -6.32
C SER A 394 20.75 13.87 -5.49
N THR A 395 19.97 12.85 -5.10
CA THR A 395 18.79 12.99 -4.27
C THR A 395 19.15 13.34 -2.83
N LEU A 396 20.11 12.61 -2.24
CA LEU A 396 20.53 12.82 -0.85
C LEU A 396 21.19 14.19 -0.67
N ASP A 397 22.06 14.58 -1.60
CA ASP A 397 22.77 15.86 -1.56
C ASP A 397 21.81 17.05 -1.60
N TYR A 398 20.75 16.95 -2.41
CA TYR A 398 19.83 18.07 -2.64
C TYR A 398 18.62 18.09 -1.67
N HIS A 399 17.98 16.95 -1.42
CA HIS A 399 16.78 16.87 -0.58
C HIS A 399 17.07 16.49 0.88
N GLY A 400 18.23 15.89 1.16
CA GLY A 400 18.51 15.21 2.43
C GLY A 400 18.27 16.05 3.67
N SER A 401 18.64 17.33 3.65
CA SER A 401 18.54 18.24 4.79
C SER A 401 17.11 18.43 5.33
N ARG A 402 16.08 18.25 4.49
CA ARG A 402 14.66 18.36 4.87
C ARG A 402 13.92 17.03 4.97
N LEU A 403 14.52 15.93 4.51
CA LEU A 403 13.86 14.63 4.49
C LEU A 403 13.57 14.12 5.91
N ARG A 404 12.29 13.84 6.17
CA ARG A 404 11.79 13.14 7.37
C ARG A 404 11.40 11.70 7.09
N LYS A 405 11.09 11.38 5.83
CA LYS A 405 10.74 10.03 5.39
C LYS A 405 11.44 9.69 4.08
N LEU A 406 12.21 8.61 4.07
CA LEU A 406 12.92 8.11 2.91
C LEU A 406 12.62 6.62 2.73
N HIS A 407 11.91 6.28 1.65
CA HIS A 407 11.56 4.90 1.33
C HIS A 407 12.24 4.50 0.02
N ILE A 408 13.18 3.56 0.10
CA ILE A 408 13.84 2.95 -1.04
C ILE A 408 13.33 1.51 -1.16
N CYS A 409 12.61 1.25 -2.25
CA CYS A 409 11.96 -0.04 -2.52
C CYS A 409 12.50 -0.62 -3.83
N PRO A 410 13.57 -1.43 -3.80
CA PRO A 410 14.07 -2.05 -5.02
C PRO A 410 13.02 -2.96 -5.64
N GLN A 411 12.98 -2.99 -6.97
CA GLN A 411 12.08 -3.86 -7.72
C GLN A 411 12.72 -5.23 -7.98
N ARG A 412 14.05 -5.27 -8.15
CA ARG A 412 14.81 -6.51 -8.22
C ARG A 412 15.58 -6.75 -6.93
N SER A 413 15.53 -7.99 -6.48
CA SER A 413 16.27 -8.52 -5.32
C SER A 413 17.78 -8.65 -5.56
N ILE A 414 18.37 -7.71 -6.30
CA ILE A 414 19.78 -7.74 -6.72
C ILE A 414 20.50 -6.47 -6.23
N ASP A 415 19.79 -5.34 -6.21
CA ASP A 415 20.34 -4.05 -5.82
C ASP A 415 20.01 -3.75 -4.35
N HIS A 416 20.85 -4.26 -3.46
CA HIS A 416 20.77 -3.99 -2.02
C HIS A 416 21.54 -2.73 -1.66
N ILE A 417 21.05 -2.03 -0.64
CA ILE A 417 21.72 -0.86 -0.08
C ILE A 417 22.95 -1.35 0.70
N SER A 418 24.12 -0.83 0.33
CA SER A 418 25.39 -1.16 1.00
C SER A 418 25.56 -0.38 2.31
N LEU A 419 26.50 -0.81 3.15
CA LEU A 419 26.89 -0.08 4.36
C LEU A 419 27.29 1.37 4.07
N GLY A 420 28.01 1.60 2.97
CA GLY A 420 28.41 2.94 2.53
C GLY A 420 27.20 3.82 2.19
N ASP A 421 26.17 3.24 1.57
CA ASP A 421 24.95 3.98 1.23
C ASP A 421 24.18 4.38 2.51
N ILE A 422 24.13 3.51 3.53
CA ILE A 422 23.53 3.82 4.84
C ILE A 422 24.29 4.96 5.52
N ALA A 423 25.63 4.94 5.48
CA ALA A 423 26.46 6.01 6.04
C ALA A 423 26.18 7.36 5.37
N ARG A 424 26.01 7.39 4.05
CA ARG A 424 25.66 8.61 3.31
C ARG A 424 24.26 9.11 3.64
N ILE A 425 23.28 8.22 3.79
CA ILE A 425 21.92 8.58 4.26
C ILE A 425 22.02 9.26 5.63
N ARG A 426 22.82 8.71 6.55
CA ARG A 426 23.02 9.30 7.88
C ARG A 426 23.63 10.71 7.80
N GLU A 427 24.62 10.91 6.92
CA GLU A 427 25.32 12.18 6.76
C GLU A 427 24.41 13.28 6.17
N HIS A 428 23.61 12.93 5.16
CA HIS A 428 22.82 13.91 4.41
C HIS A 428 21.41 14.11 4.96
N CYS A 429 20.87 13.16 5.75
CA CYS A 429 19.50 13.19 6.25
C CYS A 429 19.41 13.23 7.80
N PRO A 430 19.83 14.33 8.45
CA PRO A 430 19.84 14.43 9.92
C PRO A 430 18.44 14.47 10.56
N LEU A 431 17.41 14.82 9.80
CA LEU A 431 16.01 14.93 10.26
C LEU A 431 15.17 13.66 10.01
N LEU A 432 15.79 12.58 9.53
CA LEU A 432 15.09 11.39 9.09
C LEU A 432 14.44 10.62 10.27
N GLU A 433 13.13 10.42 10.20
CA GLU A 433 12.31 9.76 11.23
C GLU A 433 11.74 8.41 10.79
N ASP A 434 11.51 8.22 9.48
CA ASP A 434 10.92 7.02 8.88
C ASP A 434 11.77 6.55 7.68
N LEU A 435 12.37 5.37 7.81
CA LEU A 435 13.24 4.79 6.80
C LEU A 435 12.72 3.42 6.35
N LYS A 436 12.64 3.22 5.03
CA LYS A 436 12.39 1.90 4.44
C LYS A 436 13.52 1.55 3.48
N LEU A 437 14.15 0.39 3.68
CA LEU A 437 15.26 -0.11 2.86
C LEU A 437 15.10 -1.62 2.61
N ALA A 438 15.83 -2.13 1.62
CA ALA A 438 16.12 -3.56 1.50
C ALA A 438 17.53 -3.85 1.97
N ILE A 439 17.69 -4.86 2.82
CA ILE A 439 18.97 -5.32 3.37
C ILE A 439 19.13 -6.79 3.02
N HIS A 440 20.31 -7.17 2.54
CA HIS A 440 20.62 -8.55 2.26
C HIS A 440 20.70 -9.35 3.57
N ARG A 441 20.00 -10.49 3.63
CA ARG A 441 20.02 -11.42 4.76
C ARG A 441 21.14 -12.44 4.52
N SER A 442 22.18 -12.41 5.35
CA SER A 442 23.38 -13.25 5.20
C SER A 442 23.58 -14.12 6.45
N ARG A 443 22.53 -14.82 6.87
CA ARG A 443 22.49 -15.73 8.03
C ARG A 443 22.84 -15.04 9.37
N GLY A 444 22.69 -13.72 9.46
CA GLY A 444 22.99 -12.96 10.67
C GLY A 444 24.47 -12.71 10.90
N ASP A 445 25.29 -12.67 9.85
CA ASP A 445 26.72 -12.39 9.98
C ASP A 445 27.03 -10.96 10.48
N GLY A 446 28.32 -10.69 10.71
CA GLY A 446 28.78 -9.38 11.18
C GLY A 446 28.49 -8.22 10.21
N THR A 447 28.43 -8.47 8.90
CA THR A 447 28.12 -7.44 7.89
C THR A 447 26.66 -7.01 8.01
N GLU A 448 25.76 -7.98 8.16
CA GLU A 448 24.34 -7.74 8.35
C GLU A 448 24.07 -6.97 9.65
N ILE A 449 24.73 -7.36 10.74
CA ILE A 449 24.62 -6.68 12.04
C ILE A 449 25.19 -5.26 11.96
N ALA A 450 26.30 -5.06 11.27
CA ALA A 450 26.86 -3.73 11.02
C ALA A 450 25.85 -2.85 10.27
N ALA A 451 25.07 -3.40 9.34
CA ALA A 451 24.04 -2.65 8.62
C ALA A 451 22.90 -2.22 9.55
N TYR A 452 22.42 -3.13 10.41
CA TYR A 452 21.42 -2.79 11.42
C TYR A 452 21.90 -1.70 12.37
N LYS A 453 23.14 -1.79 12.87
CA LYS A 453 23.73 -0.76 13.74
C LYS A 453 23.91 0.57 13.00
N ALA A 454 24.34 0.55 11.74
CA ALA A 454 24.50 1.75 10.92
C ALA A 454 23.16 2.48 10.68
N ILE A 455 22.07 1.73 10.49
CA ILE A 455 20.70 2.29 10.42
C ILE A 455 20.33 2.93 11.76
N GLY A 456 20.66 2.25 12.87
CA GLY A 456 20.46 2.75 14.24
C GLY A 456 21.13 4.10 14.50
N ALA A 457 22.30 4.32 13.90
CA ALA A 457 23.12 5.53 14.08
C ALA A 457 22.49 6.81 13.50
N ILE A 458 21.34 6.71 12.81
CA ILE A 458 20.59 7.87 12.32
C ILE A 458 19.85 8.54 13.50
N PRO A 459 20.18 9.80 13.87
CA PRO A 459 19.82 10.36 15.18
C PRO A 459 18.33 10.45 15.49
N ARG A 460 17.49 10.77 14.50
CA ARG A 460 16.04 10.98 14.70
C ARG A 460 15.18 9.80 14.26
N LEU A 461 15.80 8.67 13.92
CA LEU A 461 15.09 7.55 13.32
C LEU A 461 14.21 6.84 14.34
N ARG A 462 12.89 6.83 14.11
CA ARG A 462 11.90 6.23 15.03
C ARG A 462 11.17 5.05 14.42
N ARG A 463 11.03 5.03 13.10
CA ARG A 463 10.30 4.01 12.35
C ARG A 463 11.19 3.43 11.27
N VAL A 464 11.32 2.11 11.28
CA VAL A 464 12.12 1.39 10.27
C VAL A 464 11.26 0.30 9.64
N SER A 465 11.33 0.17 8.33
CA SER A 465 10.79 -0.97 7.59
C SER A 465 11.89 -1.61 6.75
N LEU A 466 12.27 -2.83 7.08
CA LEU A 466 13.30 -3.58 6.35
C LEU A 466 12.63 -4.64 5.50
N ASN A 467 12.97 -4.66 4.21
CA ASN A 467 12.78 -5.85 3.38
C ASN A 467 14.04 -6.70 3.51
N LEU A 468 13.92 -7.88 4.12
CA LEU A 468 15.05 -8.81 4.24
C LEU A 468 15.15 -9.62 2.96
N ASP A 469 16.15 -9.26 2.16
CA ASP A 469 16.37 -9.89 0.88
C ASP A 469 17.22 -11.15 1.03
N ALA A 470 16.57 -12.28 0.85
CA ALA A 470 17.15 -13.61 1.01
C ALA A 470 17.58 -14.23 -0.33
N THR A 471 17.65 -13.45 -1.40
CA THR A 471 18.21 -13.89 -2.68
C THR A 471 19.71 -14.16 -2.53
N ASN A 472 20.14 -15.35 -2.95
CA ASN A 472 21.52 -15.78 -2.79
C ASN A 472 22.29 -15.47 -4.09
N PHE A 473 23.32 -14.62 -3.99
CA PHE A 473 24.16 -14.21 -5.12
C PHE A 473 25.23 -15.25 -5.46
N ALA A 474 24.82 -16.36 -6.06
CA ALA A 474 25.74 -17.13 -6.88
C ALA A 474 25.76 -16.47 -8.27
N LYS A 475 26.75 -15.62 -8.55
CA LYS A 475 26.93 -14.99 -9.89
C LYS A 475 27.06 -16.00 -11.04
N GLN A 476 27.07 -17.31 -10.78
CA GLN A 476 27.06 -18.35 -11.78
C GLN A 476 26.22 -19.57 -11.34
N PRO A 477 25.52 -20.25 -12.27
CA PRO A 477 24.83 -21.52 -12.01
C PRO A 477 25.76 -22.65 -11.54
N GLU A 478 27.08 -22.47 -11.66
CA GLU A 478 28.12 -23.42 -11.28
C GLU A 478 29.09 -22.79 -10.28
N THR A 479 28.63 -22.37 -9.10
CA THR A 479 29.59 -21.96 -8.06
C THR A 479 30.49 -23.14 -7.67
N PRO A 480 31.81 -22.96 -7.59
CA PRO A 480 32.74 -23.96 -7.07
C PRO A 480 32.35 -24.40 -5.65
N ASN A 481 32.83 -25.58 -5.23
CA ASN A 481 32.55 -26.15 -3.90
C ASN A 481 32.71 -25.08 -2.82
N CYS A 482 31.61 -24.72 -2.15
CA CYS A 482 31.67 -23.79 -1.03
C CYS A 482 32.36 -24.52 0.15
N PRO A 483 33.47 -24.01 0.70
CA PRO A 483 34.22 -24.71 1.75
C PRO A 483 33.41 -24.88 3.05
N THR A 484 32.31 -24.14 3.22
CA THR A 484 31.38 -24.29 4.36
C THR A 484 30.32 -25.37 4.15
N PHE A 485 30.29 -26.05 3.00
CA PHE A 485 29.33 -27.11 2.70
C PHE A 485 29.92 -28.47 3.08
N ASP A 486 29.21 -29.22 3.89
CA ASP A 486 29.54 -30.62 4.15
C ASP A 486 29.23 -31.51 2.93
N GLU A 487 29.53 -32.80 3.03
CA GLU A 487 29.35 -33.76 1.93
C GLU A 487 27.91 -33.77 1.38
N PHE A 488 26.90 -33.65 2.24
CA PHE A 488 25.50 -33.61 1.81
C PHE A 488 25.15 -32.29 1.13
N ASP A 489 25.66 -31.17 1.64
CA ASP A 489 25.40 -29.84 1.09
C ASP A 489 26.09 -29.62 -0.25
N GLN A 490 27.19 -30.34 -0.52
CA GLN A 490 27.90 -30.30 -1.80
C GLN A 490 27.19 -31.09 -2.91
N GLN A 491 26.33 -32.05 -2.56
CA GLN A 491 25.55 -32.84 -3.53
C GLN A 491 24.60 -31.94 -4.33
N CYS A 492 24.49 -32.25 -5.63
CA CYS A 492 23.47 -31.64 -6.48
C CYS A 492 22.09 -32.05 -6.00
N PHE A 493 21.18 -31.08 -6.02
CA PHE A 493 19.77 -31.34 -5.80
C PHE A 493 19.21 -32.25 -6.89
N GLY A 494 18.20 -33.05 -6.53
CA GLY A 494 17.61 -34.06 -7.42
C GLY A 494 17.04 -33.49 -8.72
N ASP A 495 16.58 -32.23 -8.70
CA ASP A 495 15.96 -31.55 -9.84
C ASP A 495 16.79 -30.38 -10.38
N ALA A 496 16.61 -30.10 -11.68
CA ALA A 496 17.13 -28.90 -12.33
C ALA A 496 16.10 -27.78 -12.31
N PHE A 497 16.58 -26.54 -12.19
CA PHE A 497 15.76 -25.33 -12.25
C PHE A 497 15.80 -24.77 -13.67
N TYR A 498 14.63 -24.40 -14.17
CA TYR A 498 14.44 -23.96 -15.55
C TYR A 498 14.16 -22.45 -15.63
N PRO A 499 14.64 -21.75 -16.67
CA PRO A 499 14.23 -20.39 -16.93
C PRO A 499 12.71 -20.28 -17.15
N PRO A 500 12.09 -19.12 -16.83
CA PRO A 500 10.64 -18.95 -16.80
C PRO A 500 9.92 -19.05 -18.16
N TYR A 501 10.64 -19.15 -19.29
CA TYR A 501 10.08 -19.16 -20.65
C TYR A 501 9.98 -20.56 -21.29
N ILE A 502 10.31 -21.64 -20.58
CA ILE A 502 10.39 -22.99 -21.17
C ILE A 502 9.05 -23.77 -21.12
N THR A 503 8.07 -23.34 -20.32
CA THR A 503 6.86 -24.14 -20.02
C THR A 503 5.54 -23.50 -20.49
N GLY A 504 5.56 -22.75 -21.59
CA GLY A 504 4.35 -22.38 -22.34
C GLY A 504 4.25 -23.21 -23.62
N GLY A 505 3.22 -24.05 -23.74
CA GLY A 505 3.02 -24.91 -24.90
C GLY A 505 3.02 -24.17 -26.24
N ARG A 506 3.78 -24.70 -27.20
CA ARG A 506 3.66 -24.53 -28.67
C ARG A 506 3.27 -23.13 -29.17
N LEU A 507 4.19 -22.14 -29.18
CA LEU A 507 4.39 -21.25 -30.35
C LEU A 507 5.59 -20.25 -30.30
N LEU A 508 6.73 -20.55 -29.66
CA LEU A 508 7.92 -19.67 -29.77
C LEU A 508 9.23 -20.45 -29.98
N SER A 509 9.20 -21.52 -30.76
CA SER A 509 10.42 -22.25 -31.15
C SER A 509 11.25 -21.55 -32.25
N GLN A 510 10.90 -20.31 -32.64
CA GLN A 510 11.57 -19.60 -33.75
C GLN A 510 12.29 -18.30 -33.41
N ILE A 511 12.31 -17.84 -32.15
CA ILE A 511 13.27 -16.81 -31.73
C ILE A 511 14.39 -17.50 -30.94
N ARG A 512 15.27 -18.21 -31.66
CA ARG A 512 16.59 -18.58 -31.13
C ARG A 512 17.43 -17.31 -30.98
N SER A 513 17.17 -16.55 -29.92
CA SER A 513 18.14 -15.58 -29.41
C SER A 513 19.26 -16.34 -28.70
N ARG A 514 20.51 -15.99 -28.99
CA ARG A 514 21.75 -16.57 -28.43
C ARG A 514 21.91 -16.41 -26.89
N HIS A 515 20.85 -16.07 -26.14
CA HIS A 515 20.92 -15.64 -24.74
C HIS A 515 19.90 -16.32 -23.79
N THR A 516 19.31 -17.45 -24.15
CA THR A 516 18.50 -18.22 -23.19
C THR A 516 19.40 -18.84 -22.12
N ARG A 517 19.26 -18.40 -20.87
CA ARG A 517 20.01 -18.95 -19.72
C ARG A 517 19.85 -20.48 -19.65
N PRO A 518 20.91 -21.28 -19.44
CA PRO A 518 20.78 -22.73 -19.31
C PRO A 518 20.04 -23.09 -18.00
N ALA A 519 19.39 -24.26 -18.00
CA ALA A 519 18.91 -24.86 -16.75
C ALA A 519 20.10 -25.12 -15.81
N PHE A 520 19.91 -24.98 -14.50
CA PHE A 520 20.96 -25.23 -13.53
C PHE A 520 20.48 -26.15 -12.42
N LYS A 521 21.38 -26.99 -11.89
CA LYS A 521 21.09 -27.83 -10.73
C LYS A 521 21.69 -27.19 -9.48
N PRO A 522 20.87 -26.63 -8.56
CA PRO A 522 21.40 -26.12 -7.31
C PRO A 522 21.99 -27.25 -6.48
N ARG A 523 22.88 -26.91 -5.55
CA ARG A 523 23.32 -27.83 -4.50
C ARG A 523 22.38 -27.79 -3.30
N ASN A 524 22.33 -28.87 -2.53
CA ASN A 524 21.53 -28.93 -1.30
C ASN A 524 21.86 -27.79 -0.33
N GLY A 525 23.14 -27.40 -0.22
CA GLY A 525 23.59 -26.27 0.61
C GLY A 525 23.03 -24.92 0.17
N GLN A 526 22.79 -24.71 -1.13
CA GLN A 526 22.17 -23.48 -1.63
C GLN A 526 20.69 -23.38 -1.25
N ILE A 527 19.97 -24.51 -1.30
CA ILE A 527 18.57 -24.60 -0.86
C ILE A 527 18.49 -24.43 0.66
N ARG A 528 19.42 -25.05 1.40
CA ARG A 528 19.55 -24.91 2.86
C ARG A 528 19.75 -23.44 3.25
N ASP A 529 20.71 -22.74 2.64
CA ASP A 529 20.96 -21.32 2.93
C ASP A 529 19.75 -20.44 2.56
N ALA A 530 19.03 -20.77 1.48
CA ALA A 530 17.78 -20.11 1.13
C ALA A 530 16.71 -20.28 2.24
N PHE A 531 16.54 -21.49 2.80
CA PHE A 531 15.62 -21.71 3.91
C PHE A 531 16.03 -20.92 5.16
N ILE A 532 17.31 -20.92 5.53
CA ILE A 532 17.81 -20.16 6.69
C ILE A 532 17.50 -18.65 6.53
N ASN A 533 17.81 -18.07 5.36
CA ASN A 533 17.64 -16.64 5.15
C ASN A 533 16.17 -16.22 5.02
N ASN A 534 15.26 -17.12 4.64
CA ASN A 534 13.82 -16.84 4.57
C ASN A 534 13.07 -17.16 5.86
N ALA A 535 13.66 -17.91 6.80
CA ALA A 535 13.06 -18.23 8.09
C ALA A 535 13.08 -17.01 9.02
N ILE A 536 11.95 -16.30 9.10
CA ILE A 536 11.80 -15.08 9.90
C ILE A 536 10.71 -15.30 10.95
N ASP A 537 11.07 -15.32 12.23
CA ASP A 537 10.13 -15.40 13.34
C ASP A 537 10.15 -14.11 14.20
N GLY A 538 9.30 -14.07 15.22
CA GLY A 538 9.21 -12.95 16.14
C GLY A 538 10.48 -12.74 16.97
N ALA A 539 11.24 -13.80 17.26
CA ALA A 539 12.48 -13.70 18.02
C ALA A 539 13.59 -13.02 17.20
N LEU A 540 13.78 -13.41 15.94
CA LEU A 540 14.69 -12.71 15.03
C LEU A 540 14.28 -11.26 14.82
N ALA A 541 12.98 -10.99 14.61
CA ALA A 541 12.51 -9.61 14.45
C ALA A 541 12.84 -8.74 15.68
N GLN A 542 12.73 -9.28 16.89
CA GLN A 542 13.15 -8.60 18.12
C GLN A 542 14.67 -8.44 18.21
N GLN A 543 15.46 -9.43 17.78
CA GLN A 543 16.92 -9.30 17.75
C GLN A 543 17.37 -8.21 16.78
N ILE A 544 16.78 -8.12 15.59
CA ILE A 544 17.03 -7.04 14.62
C ILE A 544 16.65 -5.69 15.24
N PHE A 545 15.50 -5.60 15.92
CA PHE A 545 15.10 -4.39 16.63
C PHE A 545 16.16 -3.95 17.66
N ARG A 546 16.68 -4.90 18.45
CA ARG A 546 17.74 -4.63 19.43
C ARG A 546 19.05 -4.22 18.75
N ALA A 547 19.44 -4.88 17.66
CA ALA A 547 20.65 -4.54 16.90
C ALA A 547 20.59 -3.09 16.37
N ILE A 548 19.46 -2.68 15.77
CA ILE A 548 19.24 -1.29 15.35
C ILE A 548 19.25 -0.36 16.56
N SER A 549 18.59 -0.73 17.65
CA SER A 549 18.55 0.09 18.87
C SER A 549 19.94 0.27 19.49
N SER A 550 20.82 -0.72 19.39
CA SER A 550 22.20 -0.65 19.91
C SER A 550 23.11 0.28 19.12
N GLY A 551 22.77 0.57 17.86
CA GLY A 551 23.53 1.53 17.04
C GLY A 551 23.14 2.98 17.29
N LYS A 552 22.13 3.25 18.11
CA LYS A 552 21.64 4.61 18.38
C LYS A 552 22.67 5.43 19.16
N PRO A 553 22.90 6.71 18.80
CA PRO A 553 23.73 7.61 19.60
C PRO A 553 23.09 7.88 20.96
N ASP A 554 23.90 8.19 21.97
CA ASP A 554 23.42 8.59 23.29
C ASP A 554 22.55 9.86 23.18
N GLY A 555 21.45 9.89 23.94
CA GLY A 555 20.48 10.99 23.93
C GLY A 555 19.57 11.05 22.69
N SER A 556 19.72 10.13 21.73
CA SER A 556 18.81 10.06 20.57
C SER A 556 17.44 9.49 20.93
N LEU A 557 16.44 9.78 20.09
CA LEU A 557 15.09 9.26 20.30
C LEU A 557 15.07 7.74 20.11
N PRO A 558 14.43 6.97 21.02
CA PRO A 558 14.41 5.52 20.89
C PRO A 558 13.68 5.09 19.61
N LEU A 559 14.11 3.95 19.06
CA LEU A 559 13.34 3.30 17.99
C LEU A 559 11.97 2.90 18.56
N ASP A 560 10.89 3.29 17.89
CA ASP A 560 9.52 3.01 18.35
C ASP A 560 8.91 1.79 17.64
N ARG A 561 9.22 1.63 16.34
CA ARG A 561 8.62 0.59 15.49
C ARG A 561 9.60 0.06 14.45
N LEU A 562 9.66 -1.26 14.34
CA LEU A 562 10.30 -1.99 13.25
C LEU A 562 9.24 -2.81 12.51
N LYS A 563 9.28 -2.79 11.18
CA LYS A 563 8.66 -3.82 10.34
C LYS A 563 9.76 -4.61 9.65
N VAL A 564 9.68 -5.93 9.77
CA VAL A 564 10.53 -6.86 9.04
C VAL A 564 9.63 -7.55 8.02
N LEU A 565 9.88 -7.27 6.75
CA LEU A 565 9.13 -7.82 5.63
C LEU A 565 9.99 -8.91 4.99
N ALA A 566 9.39 -10.08 4.79
CA ALA A 566 10.01 -11.11 3.99
C ALA A 566 9.96 -10.71 2.52
N SER A 567 11.07 -10.85 1.80
CA SER A 567 11.13 -10.62 0.36
C SER A 567 10.21 -11.61 -0.37
N ASP A 568 9.35 -11.09 -1.25
CA ASP A 568 8.52 -11.86 -2.18
C ASP A 568 9.27 -12.21 -3.47
N GLY A 569 10.53 -11.78 -3.58
CA GLY A 569 11.38 -11.99 -4.74
C GLY A 569 11.65 -13.47 -5.06
N LYS A 570 11.98 -13.72 -6.34
CA LYS A 570 12.40 -15.03 -6.84
C LYS A 570 13.81 -15.33 -6.33
N ILE A 571 13.96 -16.36 -5.48
CA ILE A 571 15.20 -16.63 -4.74
C ILE A 571 16.37 -16.96 -5.65
N PHE A 572 16.10 -17.76 -6.69
CA PHE A 572 17.10 -18.32 -7.58
C PHE A 572 17.12 -17.57 -8.92
N HIS A 573 17.43 -16.26 -8.91
CA HIS A 573 17.62 -15.43 -10.12
C HIS A 573 16.48 -15.48 -11.16
N GLY A 574 15.26 -15.76 -10.70
CA GLY A 574 14.08 -15.81 -11.56
C GLY A 574 13.79 -17.15 -12.21
N TYR A 575 14.58 -18.18 -11.94
CA TYR A 575 14.31 -19.56 -12.35
C TYR A 575 13.06 -20.11 -11.66
N MET A 576 12.36 -21.03 -12.34
CA MET A 576 11.27 -21.79 -11.74
C MET A 576 11.87 -22.84 -10.81
N GLU A 577 11.47 -22.77 -9.55
CA GLU A 577 11.88 -23.67 -8.48
C GLU A 577 11.21 -25.04 -8.66
N SER A 578 11.87 -26.10 -8.19
CA SER A 578 11.26 -27.43 -8.12
C SER A 578 10.03 -27.43 -7.17
N PRO A 579 8.98 -28.23 -7.46
CA PRO A 579 7.85 -28.42 -6.56
C PRO A 579 8.28 -28.70 -5.10
N GLY A 580 7.60 -28.08 -4.14
CA GLY A 580 7.91 -28.21 -2.71
C GLY A 580 8.85 -27.14 -2.12
N ILE A 581 9.72 -26.50 -2.92
CA ILE A 581 10.57 -25.39 -2.42
C ILE A 581 9.72 -24.16 -2.13
N GLY A 582 8.87 -23.78 -3.10
CA GLY A 582 7.93 -22.66 -2.94
C GLY A 582 6.99 -22.85 -1.75
N ASP A 583 6.60 -24.10 -1.47
CA ASP A 583 5.74 -24.47 -0.33
C ASP A 583 6.42 -24.20 1.02
N VAL A 584 7.68 -24.65 1.17
CA VAL A 584 8.48 -24.36 2.38
C VAL A 584 8.71 -22.87 2.54
N LEU A 585 9.11 -22.18 1.47
CA LEU A 585 9.34 -20.74 1.51
C LEU A 585 8.08 -19.95 1.85
N ALA A 586 6.92 -20.38 1.36
CA ALA A 586 5.64 -19.77 1.69
C ALA A 586 5.33 -19.81 3.20
N VAL A 587 5.81 -20.84 3.91
CA VAL A 587 5.64 -20.99 5.36
C VAL A 587 6.71 -20.22 6.15
N LEU A 588 7.96 -20.22 5.67
CA LEU A 588 9.08 -19.57 6.35
C LEU A 588 9.03 -18.03 6.27
N ARG A 589 8.54 -17.48 5.15
CA ARG A 589 8.49 -16.04 4.83
C ARG A 589 7.42 -15.28 5.64
N ARG A 590 7.57 -15.22 6.96
CA ARG A 590 6.67 -14.44 7.80
C ARG A 590 7.14 -13.00 7.92
N SER A 591 6.18 -12.08 7.87
CA SER A 591 6.44 -10.66 8.07
C SER A 591 6.01 -10.26 9.48
N TRP A 592 6.87 -9.51 10.17
CA TRP A 592 6.69 -9.17 11.57
C TRP A 592 6.72 -7.66 11.77
N GLN A 593 6.03 -7.24 12.81
CA GLN A 593 6.10 -5.89 13.34
C GLN A 593 6.48 -5.95 14.80
N VAL A 594 7.53 -5.24 15.16
CA VAL A 594 7.97 -5.06 16.54
C VAL A 594 7.70 -3.63 16.95
N LYS A 595 7.04 -3.45 18.09
CA LYS A 595 6.81 -2.15 18.72
C LYS A 595 7.26 -2.21 20.17
N ARG A 596 7.63 -1.05 20.73
CA ARG A 596 7.73 -0.93 22.18
C ARG A 596 6.34 -1.08 22.80
N ASN A 597 6.29 -1.65 24.00
CA ASN A 597 5.07 -1.62 24.78
C ASN A 597 4.65 -0.14 24.99
N PRO A 598 3.39 0.23 24.69
CA PRO A 598 2.91 1.59 24.91
C PRO A 598 2.85 1.99 26.39
N GLN A 599 2.88 1.03 27.32
CA GLN A 599 2.94 1.31 28.75
C GLN A 599 4.33 1.82 29.14
N ASP A 600 4.39 2.99 29.78
CA ASP A 600 5.66 3.64 30.13
C ASP A 600 6.49 2.83 31.14
N ASP A 601 5.83 2.15 32.08
CA ASP A 601 6.47 1.28 33.08
C ASP A 601 7.14 0.03 32.47
N SER A 602 6.71 -0.35 31.27
CA SER A 602 7.12 -1.57 30.58
C SER A 602 7.68 -1.28 29.18
N ARG A 603 8.10 -0.04 28.91
CA ARG A 603 8.51 0.42 27.56
C ARG A 603 9.75 -0.30 26.99
N GLN A 604 10.48 -1.04 27.82
CA GLN A 604 11.57 -1.93 27.40
C GLN A 604 11.08 -3.27 26.85
N GLN A 605 9.85 -3.66 27.16
CA GLN A 605 9.22 -4.84 26.59
C GLN A 605 8.89 -4.60 25.12
N LEU A 606 9.30 -5.53 24.26
CA LEU A 606 9.03 -5.49 22.83
C LEU A 606 7.85 -6.39 22.51
N LEU A 607 6.83 -5.81 21.87
CA LEU A 607 5.65 -6.51 21.37
C LEU A 607 5.89 -6.88 19.91
N ALA A 608 6.02 -8.18 19.62
CA ALA A 608 6.16 -8.70 18.27
C ALA A 608 4.81 -9.26 17.79
N GLN A 609 4.36 -8.80 16.63
CA GLN A 609 3.11 -9.21 16.00
C GLN A 609 3.37 -9.58 14.54
N GLU A 610 2.86 -10.73 14.11
CA GLU A 610 2.87 -11.14 12.70
C GLU A 610 1.91 -10.26 11.89
N LEU A 611 2.37 -9.72 10.75
CA LEU A 611 1.62 -8.74 9.95
C LEU A 611 0.59 -9.37 9.01
N GLN A 612 0.84 -10.60 8.56
CA GLN A 612 -0.04 -11.37 7.69
C GLN A 612 0.15 -12.85 8.04
N GLN A 613 -0.87 -13.48 8.63
CA GLN A 613 -0.98 -14.93 8.60
C GLN A 613 -1.56 -15.29 7.25
N ILE A 614 -0.72 -15.65 6.30
CA ILE A 614 -1.24 -16.15 5.03
C ILE A 614 -1.63 -17.61 5.26
N GLU A 615 -2.94 -17.88 5.39
CA GLU A 615 -3.50 -19.22 5.25
C GLU A 615 -3.35 -19.67 3.79
N ARG A 616 -2.15 -20.11 3.42
CA ARG A 616 -1.90 -20.77 2.13
C ARG A 616 -2.21 -22.26 2.31
N ASN A 617 -3.01 -22.82 1.41
CA ASN A 617 -3.25 -24.26 1.26
C ASN A 617 -1.96 -24.97 0.83
N VAL A 618 -0.99 -25.06 1.75
CA VAL A 618 0.23 -25.84 1.59
C VAL A 618 -0.07 -27.25 2.06
N ASP A 619 0.49 -28.28 1.43
CA ASP A 619 0.29 -29.68 1.86
C ASP A 619 0.88 -29.92 3.26
N SER A 620 0.26 -30.84 4.01
CA SER A 620 0.70 -31.28 5.33
C SER A 620 1.94 -32.16 5.27
N ALA A 621 2.19 -32.79 4.12
CA ALA A 621 3.40 -33.57 3.87
C ALA A 621 4.50 -32.73 3.21
N LEU A 622 5.74 -32.84 3.72
CA LEU A 622 6.91 -32.29 3.03
C LEU A 622 7.22 -33.09 1.76
N HIS A 623 7.52 -32.39 0.67
CA HIS A 623 7.94 -33.01 -0.59
C HIS A 623 9.18 -33.93 -0.37
N PRO A 624 9.22 -35.16 -0.92
CA PRO A 624 10.28 -36.13 -0.65
C PRO A 624 11.70 -35.64 -0.92
N LEU A 625 11.89 -34.81 -1.95
CA LEU A 625 13.19 -34.24 -2.29
C LEU A 625 13.64 -33.13 -1.32
N ILE A 626 12.70 -32.45 -0.67
CA ILE A 626 12.96 -31.32 0.24
C ILE A 626 13.09 -31.77 1.69
N LYS A 627 12.38 -32.85 2.04
CA LYS A 627 12.36 -33.40 3.40
C LYS A 627 13.76 -33.64 3.99
N PRO A 628 14.76 -34.21 3.29
CA PRO A 628 16.10 -34.40 3.84
C PRO A 628 16.78 -33.07 4.19
N ILE A 629 16.66 -32.05 3.33
CA ILE A 629 17.26 -30.73 3.54
C ILE A 629 16.59 -30.02 4.71
N PHE A 630 15.25 -30.00 4.74
CA PHE A 630 14.47 -29.38 5.81
C PHE A 630 14.75 -30.04 7.17
N ARG A 631 14.76 -31.37 7.23
CA ARG A 631 14.96 -32.11 8.49
C ARG A 631 16.38 -32.09 9.00
N LYS A 632 17.37 -31.85 8.14
CA LYS A 632 18.74 -31.56 8.56
C LYS A 632 18.85 -30.22 9.28
N LEU A 633 18.04 -29.23 8.89
CA LEU A 633 17.97 -27.92 9.57
C LEU A 633 17.12 -27.97 10.84
N TRP A 634 15.94 -28.58 10.74
CA TRP A 634 14.97 -28.69 11.83
C TRP A 634 14.53 -30.15 12.03
N PRO A 635 15.24 -30.90 12.89
CA PRO A 635 14.89 -32.27 13.22
C PRO A 635 13.45 -32.37 13.77
N SER A 636 12.74 -33.44 13.41
CA SER A 636 11.38 -33.68 13.90
C SER A 636 11.38 -33.83 15.43
N LYS A 637 10.48 -33.13 16.12
CA LYS A 637 10.35 -33.23 17.58
C LYS A 637 9.63 -34.52 18.02
N HIS A 638 8.89 -35.16 17.11
CA HIS A 638 8.11 -36.36 17.40
C HIS A 638 8.55 -37.54 16.51
N LYS A 639 8.65 -38.73 17.12
CA LYS A 639 9.02 -39.99 16.44
C LYS A 639 7.88 -40.60 15.61
N GLU A 640 6.65 -40.13 15.77
CA GLU A 640 5.45 -40.76 15.18
C GLU A 640 4.53 -39.73 14.52
N GLY A 641 4.66 -39.54 13.20
CA GLY A 641 3.60 -39.22 12.23
C GLY A 641 2.63 -38.04 12.42
N ARG A 642 2.61 -37.34 13.56
CA ARG A 642 1.61 -36.32 13.94
C ARG A 642 2.18 -34.90 14.06
N SER A 643 3.40 -34.67 13.59
CA SER A 643 4.01 -33.34 13.68
C SER A 643 3.83 -32.54 12.39
N ASP A 644 3.17 -31.39 12.51
CA ASP A 644 3.03 -30.44 11.40
C ASP A 644 4.32 -29.65 11.24
N TRP A 645 5.08 -29.97 10.19
CA TRP A 645 6.38 -29.35 9.89
C TRP A 645 6.28 -27.82 9.74
N ARG A 646 5.09 -27.28 9.44
CA ARG A 646 4.85 -25.85 9.29
C ARG A 646 5.07 -25.05 10.58
N ASN A 647 5.07 -25.73 11.71
CA ASN A 647 5.36 -25.20 13.05
C ASN A 647 6.70 -25.69 13.62
N GLU A 648 7.41 -26.55 12.90
CA GLU A 648 8.68 -27.14 13.32
C GLU A 648 9.87 -26.43 12.68
N TRP A 649 9.92 -25.12 12.83
CA TRP A 649 11.06 -24.33 12.42
C TRP A 649 11.20 -23.12 13.34
N HIS A 650 12.39 -22.55 13.35
CA HIS A 650 12.69 -21.27 13.96
C HIS A 650 13.75 -20.57 13.13
N SER A 651 13.84 -19.25 13.25
CA SER A 651 14.87 -18.46 12.60
C SER A 651 16.26 -18.73 13.20
N TRP A 652 17.30 -18.38 12.44
CA TRP A 652 18.67 -18.37 12.96
C TRP A 652 18.91 -17.03 13.64
N PRO A 653 19.48 -17.02 14.86
CA PRO A 653 19.77 -15.78 15.57
C PRO A 653 20.81 -14.94 14.82
N LEU A 654 20.86 -13.64 15.14
CA LEU A 654 21.98 -12.80 14.76
C LEU A 654 23.24 -13.30 15.47
N TYR A 655 24.37 -13.37 14.76
CA TYR A 655 25.64 -13.72 15.34
C TYR A 655 25.99 -12.74 16.46
N ILE A 656 26.23 -13.26 17.67
CA ILE A 656 26.77 -12.46 18.76
C ILE A 656 28.26 -12.80 18.78
N PRO A 657 29.16 -11.90 18.38
CA PRO A 657 30.57 -12.13 18.63
C PRO A 657 30.74 -12.27 20.14
N ASP A 658 31.40 -13.35 20.57
CA ASP A 658 31.80 -13.50 21.96
C ASP A 658 32.55 -12.23 22.39
N THR A 659 32.16 -11.70 23.55
CA THR A 659 32.50 -10.35 24.02
C THR A 659 33.95 -10.25 24.47
#